data_AF-A0A1Q8S700-F1
#
_entry.id   AF-A0A1Q8S700-F1
#
_cell.length_a   1.000
_cell.length_b   1.000
_cell.length_c   1.000
_cell.angle_alpha   90.00
_cell.angle_beta   90.00
_cell.angle_gamma   90.00
#
_symmetry.space_group_name_H-M   'P 1'
#
loop_
_entity.id
_entity.type
_entity.pdbx_description
1 polymer ?
#
loop_
_entity_poly.entity_id
_entity_poly.type
_entity_poly.pdbx_seq_one_letter_code
_entity_poly.pdbx_strand_id
1 'polypeptide(L)'
;MPTTSYIQTAPDGHRGSTTNDSRAQRSSVPPLSPDSQTCHITNQHAAVQLPGSTPATAAPLTKRRRASAPKVRSGCLTCKTRRVKCDERKPTCARCENADVECDGYSKDAVRPKKNAQREHEIMCAAQRASRQILPRSNAAGWIAIVPAPVPRPRANPAHIHIDRSDVLYYDLFRNQLIHDLAGSGHSEFWSRIVLSESARDPCVRESILAIGAIAQTIFFGPHSDNAPRKAPSFLRPWAFEGTQSNDFYGRHAKAALWHHIRAVSIFRKRIQQTATATSPRSVIIMTMLLIAFEFLQGNMKNADLLMSTGMRLLKNNITLLKRKPDRFDDDPESPCSQLSYGEREDEMDDIEHLLPCLSLMSGFTHFFNSHRASIPIMDSSPSLELPQPGVTRISKLQALWGQLFTRAVVHIIRTLHDQMSFRPLEKVASAREQHVFLGCIERWKHVLAAYLADPSLDRSSRRTLEMIEIHRMLVYIVISCGHDRTDMAYDGFEPDFRRLLDAAVRFLQEPEPVSRISFTFSEGLTTPLGTIIAKCRNHDLRMEAVHLLTSLSWRDGAWDGRAMVTGKMGVVQLEERGRDANGLIPPHSRWVWMRAKWDLERRELFATYCRLVPNDDGTPVHFSMTLKMDKMLDTCGPLNCPGRHDPLGRYADEMMAREKLRWDVPAGKVVHC
;
A
#
# COMPACT_ATOMS: atom_id res chain seq x y z
N MET A 1 -46.69 -57.58 -24.13
CA MET A 1 -47.36 -58.83 -24.53
C MET A 1 -46.59 -59.42 -25.71
N PRO A 2 -46.27 -60.72 -25.75
CA PRO A 2 -46.40 -61.75 -24.72
C PRO A 2 -45.03 -62.33 -24.26
N THR A 3 -44.85 -62.69 -22.98
CA THR A 3 -44.58 -64.06 -22.43
C THR A 3 -43.24 -64.72 -22.87
N THR A 4 -42.48 -65.42 -22.01
CA THR A 4 -42.94 -66.52 -21.14
C THR A 4 -42.07 -66.68 -19.87
N SER A 5 -42.72 -67.13 -18.78
CA SER A 5 -42.19 -67.39 -17.43
C SER A 5 -42.16 -68.89 -17.10
N TYR A 6 -41.36 -69.36 -16.12
CA TYR A 6 -41.61 -70.65 -15.44
C TYR A 6 -41.08 -70.69 -13.98
N ILE A 7 -41.99 -70.80 -12.99
CA ILE A 7 -41.94 -71.56 -11.69
C ILE A 7 -40.76 -71.28 -10.69
N GLN A 8 -40.87 -70.97 -9.38
CA GLN A 8 -41.72 -71.34 -8.20
C GLN A 8 -41.26 -72.65 -7.46
N THR A 9 -41.24 -72.81 -6.12
CA THR A 9 -41.56 -71.94 -4.95
C THR A 9 -41.00 -72.51 -3.61
N ALA A 10 -40.50 -71.64 -2.72
CA ALA A 10 -40.67 -71.66 -1.23
C ALA A 10 -40.05 -72.79 -0.35
N PRO A 11 -39.94 -72.65 1.01
CA PRO A 11 -39.59 -71.46 1.84
C PRO A 11 -38.56 -71.76 2.98
N ASP A 12 -38.39 -70.78 3.89
CA ASP A 12 -37.84 -70.85 5.28
C ASP A 12 -36.33 -71.04 5.56
N GLY A 13 -35.87 -70.46 6.70
CA GLY A 13 -34.59 -70.79 7.34
C GLY A 13 -33.77 -69.61 7.90
N HIS A 14 -33.88 -69.32 9.20
CA HIS A 14 -33.11 -68.29 9.90
C HIS A 14 -31.87 -68.86 10.63
N ARG A 15 -30.78 -68.08 10.71
CA ARG A 15 -29.58 -68.22 11.59
C ARG A 15 -28.57 -69.34 11.27
N GLY A 16 -27.29 -69.01 11.40
CA GLY A 16 -26.17 -69.96 11.48
C GLY A 16 -24.82 -69.27 11.26
N SER A 17 -23.88 -69.43 12.18
CA SER A 17 -22.55 -68.80 12.16
C SER A 17 -21.44 -69.80 11.80
N THR A 18 -20.21 -69.28 11.58
CA THR A 18 -18.94 -70.01 11.40
C THR A 18 -18.79 -70.74 10.05
N THR A 19 -17.61 -70.81 9.43
CA THR A 19 -16.24 -70.88 9.97
C THR A 19 -15.21 -70.03 9.19
N ASN A 20 -14.04 -69.82 9.81
CA ASN A 20 -12.85 -69.22 9.19
C ASN A 20 -12.25 -70.14 8.11
N ASP A 21 -11.58 -69.55 7.12
CA ASP A 21 -10.13 -69.79 7.01
C ASP A 21 -9.34 -68.59 6.43
N SER A 22 -8.08 -68.51 6.89
CA SER A 22 -6.88 -67.75 6.47
C SER A 22 -6.81 -67.01 5.11
N ARG A 23 -5.94 -66.00 4.88
CA ARG A 23 -5.10 -65.11 5.73
C ARG A 23 -4.37 -64.10 4.81
N ALA A 24 -4.50 -62.79 5.02
CA ALA A 24 -3.61 -61.77 4.43
C ALA A 24 -3.46 -60.57 5.38
N GLN A 25 -2.23 -60.11 5.59
CA GLN A 25 -1.88 -59.25 6.73
C GLN A 25 -2.17 -57.76 6.51
N ARG A 26 -2.72 -57.10 7.53
CA ARG A 26 -2.62 -55.64 7.73
C ARG A 26 -1.61 -55.35 8.82
N SER A 27 -0.84 -54.28 8.67
CA SER A 27 0.04 -53.73 9.71
C SER A 27 -0.51 -52.38 10.20
N SER A 28 -0.38 -52.12 11.50
CA SER A 28 -1.10 -51.08 12.24
C SER A 28 -0.16 -50.08 12.92
N VAL A 29 -0.69 -48.89 13.21
CA VAL A 29 -0.05 -47.83 14.03
C VAL A 29 -1.09 -47.38 15.08
N PRO A 30 -0.73 -47.14 16.35
CA PRO A 30 -1.67 -47.25 17.47
C PRO A 30 -2.40 -45.94 17.84
N PRO A 31 -3.54 -46.04 18.54
CA PRO A 31 -4.18 -44.90 19.22
C PRO A 31 -3.57 -44.66 20.62
N LEU A 32 -3.58 -43.41 21.07
CA LEU A 32 -3.30 -43.03 22.46
C LEU A 32 -4.58 -42.54 23.13
N SER A 33 -4.84 -43.02 24.35
CA SER A 33 -6.02 -42.74 25.15
C SER A 33 -5.99 -41.33 25.78
N PRO A 34 -7.14 -40.74 26.14
CA PRO A 34 -7.20 -39.49 26.89
C PRO A 34 -7.17 -39.74 28.40
N ASP A 35 -6.25 -39.09 29.12
CA ASP A 35 -6.32 -38.98 30.58
C ASP A 35 -7.22 -37.82 30.99
N SER A 36 -8.14 -38.10 31.92
CA SER A 36 -9.08 -37.14 32.48
C SER A 36 -8.62 -36.63 33.84
N GLN A 37 -8.39 -35.32 33.97
CA GLN A 37 -8.38 -34.64 35.27
C GLN A 37 -9.25 -33.38 35.23
N THR A 38 -10.09 -33.24 36.25
CA THR A 38 -11.11 -32.22 36.47
C THR A 38 -10.58 -31.03 37.30
N CYS A 39 -11.48 -30.07 37.61
CA CYS A 39 -11.33 -28.92 38.51
C CYS A 39 -10.70 -27.66 37.88
N HIS A 40 -11.19 -26.43 38.07
CA HIS A 40 -12.40 -25.89 38.70
C HIS A 40 -12.88 -24.63 37.94
N ILE A 41 -14.18 -24.30 37.99
CA ILE A 41 -14.65 -22.93 37.80
C ILE A 41 -15.53 -22.56 38.99
N THR A 42 -15.10 -21.59 39.79
CA THR A 42 -15.89 -20.92 40.82
C THR A 42 -15.80 -19.42 40.60
N ASN A 43 -16.90 -18.82 40.10
CA ASN A 43 -17.05 -17.37 40.09
C ASN A 43 -17.29 -16.88 41.53
N GLN A 44 -16.41 -16.04 42.06
CA GLN A 44 -16.76 -15.17 43.18
C GLN A 44 -16.31 -13.74 42.92
N HIS A 45 -17.28 -12.83 43.04
CA HIS A 45 -17.02 -11.40 43.16
C HIS A 45 -16.29 -11.12 44.49
N ALA A 46 -15.27 -10.27 44.45
CA ALA A 46 -14.73 -9.63 45.65
C ALA A 46 -14.53 -8.13 45.36
N ALA A 47 -15.18 -7.29 46.16
CA ALA A 47 -15.03 -5.84 46.12
C ALA A 47 -14.05 -5.39 47.21
N VAL A 48 -13.06 -4.57 46.85
CA VAL A 48 -12.16 -3.85 47.77
C VAL A 48 -11.91 -2.48 47.15
N GLN A 49 -12.66 -1.45 47.55
CA GLN A 49 -12.29 -0.46 48.58
C GLN A 49 -10.95 0.26 48.33
N LEU A 50 -11.06 1.55 47.97
CA LEU A 50 -10.00 2.55 47.97
C LEU A 50 -9.98 3.27 49.32
N PRO A 51 -8.81 3.50 49.95
CA PRO A 51 -8.62 4.58 50.90
C PRO A 51 -8.06 5.81 50.17
N GLY A 52 -8.67 6.98 50.40
CA GLY A 52 -8.18 8.26 49.90
C GLY A 52 -7.27 8.98 50.89
N SER A 53 -6.51 9.96 50.40
CA SER A 53 -5.91 11.03 51.21
C SER A 53 -5.77 12.30 50.36
N THR A 54 -6.09 13.44 50.96
CA THR A 54 -6.12 14.77 50.31
C THR A 54 -4.89 15.61 50.74
N PRO A 55 -4.82 16.95 50.58
CA PRO A 55 -3.91 17.54 49.61
C PRO A 55 -2.78 18.39 50.24
N ALA A 56 -1.74 18.70 49.46
CA ALA A 56 -0.69 19.66 49.84
C ALA A 56 -0.48 20.71 48.75
N THR A 57 -0.59 21.98 49.15
CA THR A 57 -0.56 23.17 48.30
C THR A 57 0.86 23.71 48.12
N ALA A 58 1.26 24.10 46.90
CA ALA A 58 2.46 24.88 46.66
C ALA A 58 2.26 25.92 45.53
N ALA A 59 2.65 27.17 45.79
CA ALA A 59 2.42 28.33 44.91
C ALA A 59 3.54 28.54 43.87
N PRO A 60 3.30 29.26 42.76
CA PRO A 60 4.25 29.36 41.65
C PRO A 60 5.30 30.48 41.83
N LEU A 61 6.57 30.17 41.51
CA LEU A 61 7.65 31.16 41.40
C LEU A 61 7.75 31.73 39.97
N THR A 62 7.67 33.05 39.85
CA THR A 62 7.70 33.77 38.57
C THR A 62 9.14 34.05 38.10
N LYS A 63 9.49 33.63 36.88
CA LYS A 63 10.78 33.95 36.23
C LYS A 63 10.69 35.25 35.43
N ARG A 64 11.47 36.28 35.82
CA ARG A 64 11.62 37.54 35.07
C ARG A 64 12.23 37.30 33.68
N ARG A 65 11.62 37.84 32.61
CA ARG A 65 12.23 37.91 31.26
C ARG A 65 13.13 39.15 31.17
N ARG A 66 14.33 39.03 30.57
CA ARG A 66 15.12 40.19 30.13
C ARG A 66 14.43 40.88 28.94
N ALA A 67 14.38 42.20 28.94
CA ALA A 67 13.89 42.97 27.79
C ALA A 67 14.90 42.93 26.62
N SER A 68 14.41 42.67 25.41
CA SER A 68 15.20 42.73 24.17
C SER A 68 14.93 44.04 23.42
N ALA A 69 15.90 44.96 23.43
CA ALA A 69 15.83 46.18 22.63
C ALA A 69 16.23 45.92 21.15
N PRO A 70 15.76 46.75 20.19
CA PRO A 70 16.10 46.58 18.77
C PRO A 70 17.60 46.71 18.48
N LYS A 71 18.11 45.90 17.55
CA LYS A 71 19.51 45.98 17.09
C LYS A 71 19.67 47.14 16.10
N VAL A 72 20.52 48.12 16.42
CA VAL A 72 20.99 49.13 15.45
C VAL A 72 21.88 48.48 14.39
N ARG A 73 21.58 48.74 13.11
CA ARG A 73 22.22 48.08 11.95
C ARG A 73 23.56 48.74 11.56
N SER A 74 23.78 49.97 12.00
CA SER A 74 24.87 50.88 11.62
C SER A 74 26.09 50.86 12.55
N GLY A 75 26.06 50.14 13.69
CA GLY A 75 27.20 50.05 14.62
C GLY A 75 28.51 49.52 14.02
N CYS A 76 29.64 49.85 14.65
CA CYS A 76 30.97 49.41 14.24
C CYS A 76 31.12 47.88 14.28
N LEU A 77 32.08 47.35 13.52
CA LEU A 77 32.33 45.92 13.42
C LEU A 77 32.68 45.30 14.78
N THR A 78 33.55 45.93 15.57
CA THR A 78 33.93 45.47 16.92
C THR A 78 32.73 45.37 17.87
N CYS A 79 31.82 46.35 17.88
CA CYS A 79 30.60 46.28 18.69
C CYS A 79 29.61 45.22 18.20
N LYS A 80 29.52 45.00 16.88
CA LYS A 80 28.71 43.92 16.28
C LYS A 80 29.23 42.55 16.71
N THR A 81 30.54 42.32 16.64
CA THR A 81 31.21 41.08 17.09
C THR A 81 31.01 40.87 18.59
N ARG A 82 31.24 41.90 19.41
CA ARG A 82 31.02 41.89 20.88
C ARG A 82 29.54 41.85 21.30
N ARG A 83 28.60 41.90 20.34
CA ARG A 83 27.13 41.92 20.54
C ARG A 83 26.64 43.02 21.51
N VAL A 84 27.33 44.16 21.55
CA VAL A 84 26.97 45.34 22.35
C VAL A 84 26.44 46.47 21.46
N LYS A 85 25.54 47.31 21.99
CA LYS A 85 25.05 48.50 21.26
C LYS A 85 26.23 49.44 20.97
N CYS A 86 26.39 49.89 19.74
CA CYS A 86 27.36 50.91 19.36
C CYS A 86 26.77 52.32 19.54
N ASP A 87 27.65 53.29 19.80
CA ASP A 87 27.35 54.73 19.89
C ASP A 87 27.51 55.48 18.54
N GLU A 88 28.03 54.81 17.52
CA GLU A 88 28.12 55.28 16.12
C GLU A 88 29.03 56.51 15.88
N ARG A 89 29.80 56.94 16.89
CA ARG A 89 30.88 57.93 16.78
C ARG A 89 31.98 57.45 15.83
N LYS A 90 32.53 58.37 15.04
CA LYS A 90 33.61 58.16 14.07
C LYS A 90 34.81 59.05 14.41
N PRO A 91 36.07 58.64 14.14
CA PRO A 91 36.47 57.40 13.46
C PRO A 91 36.31 56.13 14.32
N THR A 92 36.45 56.25 15.64
CA THR A 92 36.34 55.16 16.62
C THR A 92 35.10 55.32 17.50
N CYS A 93 34.56 54.21 18.00
CA CYS A 93 33.40 54.21 18.89
C CYS A 93 33.83 54.45 20.36
N ALA A 94 33.11 55.25 21.13
CA ALA A 94 33.44 55.54 22.52
C ALA A 94 33.39 54.28 23.41
N ARG A 95 32.58 53.29 23.03
CA ARG A 95 32.52 51.97 23.70
C ARG A 95 33.71 51.05 23.35
N CYS A 96 34.47 51.39 22.33
CA CYS A 96 35.68 50.71 21.89
C CYS A 96 36.87 51.32 22.64
N GLU A 97 36.95 52.66 22.59
CA GLU A 97 37.87 53.54 23.34
C GLU A 97 37.83 53.26 24.85
N ASN A 98 36.67 53.36 25.51
CA ASN A 98 36.52 53.10 26.96
C ASN A 98 36.69 51.63 27.36
N ALA A 99 36.85 50.71 26.40
CA ALA A 99 37.10 49.30 26.66
C ALA A 99 38.57 48.91 26.41
N ASP A 100 39.41 49.85 25.97
CA ASP A 100 40.79 49.63 25.54
C ASP A 100 40.91 48.50 24.48
N VAL A 101 39.97 48.49 23.53
CA VAL A 101 39.92 47.53 22.40
C VAL A 101 39.97 48.30 21.09
N GLU A 102 40.90 47.91 20.22
CA GLU A 102 41.04 48.46 18.87
C GLU A 102 39.70 48.37 18.10
N CYS A 103 39.35 49.46 17.41
CA CYS A 103 38.06 49.60 16.74
C CYS A 103 38.23 49.36 15.24
N ASP A 104 37.75 48.21 14.75
CA ASP A 104 37.69 47.77 13.34
C ASP A 104 36.85 48.71 12.42
N GLY A 105 36.39 49.84 12.93
CA GLY A 105 35.64 50.85 12.22
C GLY A 105 34.25 50.42 11.76
N TYR A 106 33.76 51.11 10.73
CA TYR A 106 32.43 50.92 10.14
C TYR A 106 32.57 50.42 8.71
N SER A 107 31.88 49.33 8.36
CA SER A 107 31.94 48.70 7.03
C SER A 107 31.67 49.70 5.89
N LYS A 108 32.51 49.69 4.86
CA LYS A 108 32.41 50.61 3.71
C LYS A 108 31.40 50.20 2.64
N ASP A 109 30.70 49.07 2.80
CA ASP A 109 29.74 48.51 1.83
C ASP A 109 28.37 49.23 1.76
N ALA A 110 28.36 50.53 2.04
CA ALA A 110 27.18 51.39 2.00
C ALA A 110 27.05 52.18 0.69
N VAL A 111 27.48 51.61 -0.45
CA VAL A 111 27.25 52.16 -1.78
C VAL A 111 26.72 51.06 -2.72
N ARG A 112 25.40 50.96 -2.85
CA ARG A 112 24.76 50.26 -3.99
C ARG A 112 24.38 51.29 -5.05
N PRO A 113 24.76 51.12 -6.34
CA PRO A 113 24.40 52.08 -7.39
C PRO A 113 22.89 52.15 -7.65
N LYS A 114 22.39 53.35 -7.97
CA LYS A 114 21.00 53.60 -8.36
C LYS A 114 20.69 53.01 -9.75
N LYS A 115 20.05 51.84 -9.82
CA LYS A 115 19.46 51.28 -11.07
C LYS A 115 18.09 50.59 -10.91
N ASN A 116 17.28 50.98 -9.91
CA ASN A 116 15.93 50.42 -9.70
C ASN A 116 14.75 51.33 -10.12
N ALA A 117 14.98 52.60 -10.46
CA ALA A 117 13.89 53.54 -10.76
C ALA A 117 13.07 53.21 -12.03
N GLN A 118 13.66 52.50 -13.01
CA GLN A 118 12.93 52.11 -14.23
C GLN A 118 12.05 50.87 -14.01
N ARG A 119 12.50 49.91 -13.20
CA ARG A 119 11.78 48.64 -12.98
C ARG A 119 10.51 48.82 -12.13
N GLU A 120 10.49 49.81 -11.24
CA GLU A 120 9.30 50.18 -10.47
C GLU A 120 8.26 50.93 -11.33
N HIS A 121 8.69 51.73 -12.30
CA HIS A 121 7.79 52.43 -13.23
C HIS A 121 7.08 51.45 -14.20
N GLU A 122 7.80 50.44 -14.71
CA GLU A 122 7.23 49.39 -15.56
C GLU A 122 6.15 48.56 -14.85
N ILE A 123 6.37 48.21 -13.57
CA ILE A 123 5.39 47.49 -12.75
C ILE A 123 4.14 48.35 -12.51
N MET A 124 4.30 49.66 -12.29
CA MET A 124 3.18 50.57 -12.05
C MET A 124 2.34 50.85 -13.31
N CYS A 125 2.98 50.99 -14.49
CA CYS A 125 2.26 51.11 -15.76
C CYS A 125 1.59 49.80 -16.23
N ALA A 126 2.15 48.63 -15.89
CA ALA A 126 1.50 47.34 -16.14
C ALA A 126 0.20 47.19 -15.32
N ALA A 127 0.22 47.60 -14.04
CA ALA A 127 -0.97 47.59 -13.19
C ALA A 127 -2.10 48.49 -13.72
N GLN A 128 -1.78 49.67 -14.25
CA GLN A 128 -2.79 50.59 -14.83
C GLN A 128 -3.41 50.09 -16.14
N ARG A 129 -2.69 49.29 -16.95
CA ARG A 129 -3.25 48.70 -18.18
C ARG A 129 -4.23 47.55 -17.93
N ALA A 130 -4.17 46.91 -16.75
CA ALA A 130 -5.10 45.85 -16.35
C ALA A 130 -6.49 46.36 -15.89
N SER A 131 -6.68 47.67 -15.72
CA SER A 131 -7.94 48.26 -15.21
C SER A 131 -8.89 48.78 -16.29
N ARG A 132 -8.77 48.33 -17.56
CA ARG A 132 -9.84 48.55 -18.56
C ARG A 132 -10.99 47.58 -18.30
N GLN A 133 -11.92 48.01 -17.44
CA GLN A 133 -13.21 47.36 -17.27
C GLN A 133 -13.91 47.21 -18.63
N ILE A 134 -14.22 45.97 -19.01
CA ILE A 134 -15.23 45.70 -20.04
C ILE A 134 -16.57 45.95 -19.35
N LEU A 135 -17.21 47.09 -19.66
CA LEU A 135 -18.54 47.40 -19.18
C LEU A 135 -19.54 46.37 -19.73
N PRO A 136 -20.34 45.68 -18.90
CA PRO A 136 -21.49 44.93 -19.40
C PRO A 136 -22.51 45.92 -19.96
N ARG A 137 -22.95 45.68 -21.18
CA ARG A 137 -23.98 46.48 -21.86
C ARG A 137 -25.29 46.37 -21.08
N SER A 138 -25.89 47.51 -20.73
CA SER A 138 -27.13 47.54 -19.97
C SER A 138 -28.28 46.89 -20.75
N ASN A 139 -28.88 45.84 -20.18
CA ASN A 139 -30.26 45.47 -20.44
C ASN A 139 -30.94 45.23 -19.08
N ALA A 140 -32.06 45.91 -18.86
CA ALA A 140 -32.80 45.85 -17.62
C ALA A 140 -33.81 44.69 -17.63
N ALA A 141 -33.74 43.79 -16.65
CA ALA A 141 -34.86 43.03 -16.10
C ALA A 141 -34.40 42.19 -14.89
N GLY A 142 -35.25 42.09 -13.85
CA GLY A 142 -35.14 41.06 -12.81
C GLY A 142 -34.23 41.38 -11.62
N TRP A 143 -34.78 41.99 -10.57
CA TRP A 143 -34.15 42.02 -9.25
C TRP A 143 -34.36 40.67 -8.54
N ILE A 144 -33.28 39.93 -8.28
CA ILE A 144 -33.27 38.83 -7.30
C ILE A 144 -32.16 39.15 -6.29
N ALA A 145 -32.52 39.24 -5.01
CA ALA A 145 -31.59 39.59 -3.95
C ALA A 145 -30.64 38.41 -3.63
N ILE A 146 -29.41 38.47 -4.15
CA ILE A 146 -28.36 37.51 -3.80
C ILE A 146 -27.72 37.93 -2.48
N VAL A 147 -27.90 37.12 -1.44
CA VAL A 147 -27.12 37.22 -0.19
C VAL A 147 -25.66 36.93 -0.53
N PRO A 148 -24.69 37.79 -0.16
CA PRO A 148 -23.29 37.55 -0.49
C PRO A 148 -22.77 36.30 0.22
N ALA A 149 -22.28 35.33 -0.56
CA ALA A 149 -21.63 34.14 -0.05
C ALA A 149 -20.39 34.49 0.79
N PRO A 150 -20.01 33.66 1.79
CA PRO A 150 -18.85 33.95 2.62
C PRO A 150 -17.56 33.99 1.79
N VAL A 151 -16.85 35.11 1.84
CA VAL A 151 -15.57 35.28 1.15
C VAL A 151 -14.58 34.18 1.58
N PRO A 152 -13.95 33.45 0.64
CA PRO A 152 -12.92 32.47 0.98
C PRO A 152 -11.80 33.13 1.79
N ARG A 153 -11.55 32.62 3.00
CA ARG A 153 -10.46 33.14 3.85
C ARG A 153 -9.12 32.92 3.14
N PRO A 154 -8.19 33.89 3.17
CA PRO A 154 -6.83 33.67 2.67
C PRO A 154 -6.21 32.42 3.30
N ARG A 155 -5.57 31.57 2.48
CA ARG A 155 -4.82 30.39 2.94
C ARG A 155 -3.87 30.85 4.05
N ALA A 156 -4.07 30.35 5.27
CA ALA A 156 -3.30 30.79 6.42
C ALA A 156 -1.80 30.54 6.20
N ASN A 157 -0.99 31.52 6.60
CA ASN A 157 0.46 31.39 6.79
C ASN A 157 0.75 30.08 7.55
N PRO A 158 1.80 29.29 7.23
CA PRO A 158 2.01 27.99 7.86
C PRO A 158 2.10 28.15 9.37
N ALA A 159 1.02 27.76 10.06
CA ALA A 159 0.93 27.88 11.50
C ALA A 159 2.05 27.05 12.14
N HIS A 160 2.68 27.57 13.20
CA HIS A 160 3.59 26.78 14.00
C HIS A 160 2.84 25.53 14.49
N ILE A 161 3.21 24.36 13.95
CA ILE A 161 2.58 23.10 14.36
C ILE A 161 2.97 22.89 15.82
N HIS A 162 1.99 23.04 16.71
CA HIS A 162 2.20 22.79 18.14
C HIS A 162 2.29 21.28 18.35
N ILE A 163 3.48 20.81 18.68
CA ILE A 163 3.78 19.42 19.04
C ILE A 163 4.43 19.46 20.42
N ASP A 164 3.99 18.60 21.33
CA ASP A 164 4.58 18.51 22.65
C ASP A 164 6.02 18.00 22.56
N ARG A 165 6.89 18.49 23.45
CA ARG A 165 8.35 18.25 23.36
C ARG A 165 8.74 16.77 23.39
N SER A 166 7.93 15.92 24.01
CA SER A 166 8.09 14.46 24.02
C SER A 166 7.84 13.83 22.65
N ASP A 167 7.04 14.46 21.81
CA ASP A 167 6.41 13.84 20.64
C ASP A 167 7.01 14.34 19.32
N VAL A 168 7.81 15.42 19.39
CA VAL A 168 8.61 15.95 18.25
C VAL A 168 9.39 14.83 17.57
N LEU A 169 9.98 13.91 18.34
CA LEU A 169 10.76 12.79 17.80
C LEU A 169 9.91 11.78 17.01
N TYR A 170 8.62 11.63 17.31
CA TYR A 170 7.70 10.78 16.54
C TYR A 170 7.31 11.46 15.24
N TYR A 171 7.02 12.76 15.29
CA TYR A 171 6.67 13.56 14.12
C TYR A 171 7.84 13.70 13.15
N ASP A 172 9.05 13.97 13.64
CA ASP A 172 10.26 14.04 12.81
C ASP A 172 10.64 12.68 12.24
N LEU A 173 10.44 11.58 12.96
CA LEU A 173 10.61 10.24 12.40
C LEU A 173 9.64 9.99 11.24
N PHE A 174 8.36 10.36 11.42
CA PHE A 174 7.36 10.22 10.37
C PHE A 174 7.72 11.08 9.15
N ARG A 175 7.93 12.38 9.37
CA ARG A 175 8.21 13.39 8.34
C ARG A 175 9.46 13.10 7.52
N ASN A 176 10.52 12.57 8.13
CA ASN A 176 11.82 12.44 7.46
C ASN A 176 12.15 11.00 7.01
N GLN A 177 11.46 9.98 7.54
CA GLN A 177 11.69 8.57 7.17
C GLN A 177 10.39 7.84 6.80
N LEU A 178 9.37 7.84 7.67
CA LEU A 178 8.21 6.95 7.45
C LEU A 178 7.36 7.35 6.24
N ILE A 179 7.37 8.62 5.81
CA ILE A 179 6.75 9.01 4.54
C ILE A 179 7.35 8.26 3.33
N HIS A 180 8.64 7.89 3.38
CA HIS A 180 9.31 7.13 2.32
C HIS A 180 9.09 5.63 2.51
N ASP A 181 9.23 5.13 3.74
CA ASP A 181 8.97 3.72 4.05
C ASP A 181 7.53 3.31 3.66
N LEU A 182 6.52 4.09 4.08
CA LEU A 182 5.10 3.85 3.80
C LEU A 182 4.75 4.03 2.31
N ALA A 183 5.44 4.91 1.59
CA ALA A 183 5.29 5.09 0.15
C ALA A 183 5.87 3.91 -0.64
N GLY A 184 7.08 3.45 -0.29
CA GLY A 184 7.88 2.64 -1.20
C GLY A 184 8.10 3.38 -2.53
N SER A 185 7.93 2.68 -3.66
CA SER A 185 7.98 3.26 -5.00
C SER A 185 6.64 3.86 -5.49
N GLY A 186 5.67 4.06 -4.60
CA GLY A 186 4.31 4.52 -4.95
C GLY A 186 3.80 5.66 -4.05
N HIS A 187 2.91 6.50 -4.58
CA HIS A 187 2.11 7.47 -3.80
C HIS A 187 2.89 8.40 -2.84
N SER A 188 4.15 8.73 -3.16
CA SER A 188 5.02 9.56 -2.29
C SER A 188 4.38 10.90 -1.93
N GLU A 189 3.65 11.53 -2.87
CA GLU A 189 2.98 12.81 -2.64
C GLU A 189 1.78 12.73 -1.68
N PHE A 190 1.12 11.57 -1.55
CA PHE A 190 0.09 11.36 -0.53
C PHE A 190 0.69 11.48 0.88
N TRP A 191 1.79 10.77 1.15
CA TRP A 191 2.43 10.79 2.46
C TRP A 191 3.18 12.11 2.75
N SER A 192 3.94 12.61 1.78
CA SER A 192 4.82 13.77 1.96
C SER A 192 4.13 15.14 1.82
N ARG A 193 3.08 15.27 1.00
CA ARG A 193 2.35 16.53 0.81
C ARG A 193 1.00 16.52 1.52
N ILE A 194 0.16 15.55 1.19
CA ILE A 194 -1.26 15.54 1.60
C ILE A 194 -1.39 15.26 3.10
N VAL A 195 -0.86 14.13 3.57
CA VAL A 195 -0.91 13.72 4.99
C VAL A 195 -0.20 14.71 5.91
N LEU A 196 0.99 15.20 5.54
CA LEU A 196 1.71 16.21 6.33
C LEU A 196 0.98 17.57 6.35
N SER A 197 0.42 18.04 5.23
CA SER A 197 -0.38 19.27 5.18
C SER A 197 -1.64 19.17 6.05
N GLU A 198 -2.32 18.02 6.00
CA GLU A 198 -3.52 17.78 6.81
C GLU A 198 -3.18 17.69 8.31
N SER A 199 -2.03 17.12 8.68
CA SER A 199 -1.56 17.04 10.08
C SER A 199 -1.34 18.41 10.74
N ALA A 200 -1.04 19.44 9.96
CA ALA A 200 -0.90 20.81 10.46
C ALA A 200 -2.25 21.46 10.79
N ARG A 201 -3.35 20.91 10.26
CA ARG A 201 -4.71 21.46 10.36
C ARG A 201 -5.61 20.63 11.28
N ASP A 202 -5.53 19.30 11.15
CA ASP A 202 -6.39 18.35 11.82
C ASP A 202 -5.68 17.67 13.00
N PRO A 203 -6.10 17.93 14.26
CA PRO A 203 -5.61 17.20 15.42
C PRO A 203 -5.71 15.68 15.29
N CYS A 204 -6.74 15.16 14.61
CA CYS A 204 -7.00 13.74 14.44
C CYS A 204 -5.92 13.05 13.58
N VAL A 205 -5.53 13.71 12.48
CA VAL A 205 -4.43 13.26 11.61
C VAL A 205 -3.09 13.34 12.34
N ARG A 206 -2.85 14.45 13.07
CA ARG A 206 -1.63 14.64 13.87
C ARG A 206 -1.46 13.54 14.92
N GLU A 207 -2.49 13.24 15.71
CA GLU A 207 -2.44 12.13 16.69
C GLU A 207 -2.12 10.78 16.01
N SER A 208 -2.71 10.52 14.84
CA SER A 208 -2.42 9.29 14.08
C SER A 208 -0.97 9.20 13.62
N ILE A 209 -0.40 10.33 13.15
CA ILE A 209 1.03 10.42 12.78
C ILE A 209 1.94 10.19 13.98
N LEU A 210 1.62 10.79 15.14
CA LEU A 210 2.38 10.57 16.37
C LEU A 210 2.31 9.10 16.82
N ALA A 211 1.15 8.46 16.69
CA ALA A 211 1.00 7.03 16.97
C ALA A 211 1.90 6.15 16.08
N ILE A 212 1.92 6.42 14.76
CA ILE A 212 2.76 5.71 13.77
C ILE A 212 4.25 5.97 14.03
N GLY A 213 4.64 7.21 14.33
CA GLY A 213 6.01 7.55 14.72
C GLY A 213 6.46 6.86 16.01
N ALA A 214 5.57 6.74 17.00
CA ALA A 214 5.86 6.09 18.27
C ALA A 214 6.00 4.57 18.17
N ILE A 215 5.19 3.89 17.35
CA ILE A 215 5.41 2.46 17.09
C ILE A 215 6.67 2.24 16.25
N ALA A 216 6.93 3.06 15.24
CA ALA A 216 8.17 2.95 14.44
C ALA A 216 9.44 3.13 15.28
N GLN A 217 9.44 3.96 16.33
CA GLN A 217 10.55 4.03 17.30
C GLN A 217 10.81 2.66 17.98
N THR A 218 9.76 1.92 18.37
CA THR A 218 9.95 0.56 18.92
C THR A 218 10.48 -0.43 17.89
N ILE A 219 10.07 -0.30 16.61
CA ILE A 219 10.54 -1.15 15.52
C ILE A 219 12.01 -0.89 15.20
N PHE A 220 12.42 0.38 15.13
CA PHE A 220 13.77 0.75 14.66
C PHE A 220 14.86 0.43 15.68
N PHE A 221 14.56 0.57 16.96
CA PHE A 221 15.56 0.58 18.02
C PHE A 221 15.40 -0.55 19.06
N GLY A 222 14.32 -1.36 19.00
CA GLY A 222 14.09 -2.46 19.96
C GLY A 222 15.30 -3.39 20.11
N PRO A 223 15.42 -4.14 21.23
CA PRO A 223 16.61 -4.91 21.54
C PRO A 223 16.94 -5.95 20.45
N HIS A 224 18.04 -5.74 19.73
CA HIS A 224 18.55 -6.68 18.73
C HIS A 224 19.52 -7.67 19.38
N SER A 225 19.63 -8.87 18.82
CA SER A 225 20.82 -9.71 18.96
C SER A 225 21.77 -9.32 17.81
N ASP A 226 22.97 -8.84 18.15
CA ASP A 226 23.90 -8.19 17.20
C ASP A 226 24.38 -9.08 16.03
N ASN A 227 24.07 -10.39 16.04
CA ASN A 227 24.51 -11.37 15.05
C ASN A 227 23.41 -11.84 14.07
N ALA A 228 22.22 -11.23 14.07
CA ALA A 228 21.14 -11.60 13.14
C ALA A 228 20.78 -10.46 12.18
N PRO A 229 20.68 -10.70 10.85
CA PRO A 229 20.12 -9.71 9.94
C PRO A 229 18.67 -9.38 10.36
N ARG A 230 18.26 -8.12 10.19
CA ARG A 230 16.89 -7.65 10.49
C ARG A 230 15.86 -8.55 9.80
N LYS A 231 15.22 -9.42 10.59
CA LYS A 231 14.16 -10.31 10.10
C LYS A 231 12.94 -9.45 9.84
N ALA A 232 12.47 -9.42 8.60
CA ALA A 232 11.31 -8.65 8.20
C ALA A 232 10.09 -8.97 9.10
N PRO A 233 9.30 -7.97 9.52
CA PRO A 233 8.05 -8.17 10.24
C PRO A 233 7.05 -8.85 9.31
N SER A 234 6.93 -10.14 9.50
CA SER A 234 6.02 -11.01 8.75
C SER A 234 4.64 -11.01 9.40
N PHE A 235 3.56 -11.19 8.64
CA PHE A 235 2.27 -11.53 9.24
C PHE A 235 2.36 -12.82 10.09
N LEU A 236 3.24 -13.74 9.71
CA LEU A 236 3.51 -15.00 10.43
C LEU A 236 4.29 -14.78 11.74
N ARG A 237 4.67 -13.53 12.03
CA ARG A 237 5.27 -13.06 13.28
C ARG A 237 4.68 -11.68 13.62
N PRO A 238 3.43 -11.63 14.12
CA PRO A 238 2.87 -10.40 14.67
C PRO A 238 3.81 -9.80 15.73
N TRP A 239 3.63 -8.52 16.09
CA TRP A 239 4.33 -7.93 17.22
C TRP A 239 3.75 -8.45 18.54
N ALA A 240 3.98 -9.74 18.81
CA ALA A 240 4.01 -10.25 20.16
C ALA A 240 5.11 -9.48 20.88
N PHE A 241 4.72 -8.78 21.94
CA PHE A 241 5.66 -8.22 22.91
C PHE A 241 6.33 -9.37 23.67
N GLU A 242 7.28 -10.05 23.03
CA GLU A 242 8.13 -11.06 23.66
C GLU A 242 9.03 -10.37 24.71
N GLY A 243 8.53 -10.30 25.95
CA GLY A 243 9.38 -10.25 27.13
C GLY A 243 9.73 -8.90 27.75
N THR A 244 9.17 -7.75 27.35
CA THR A 244 9.42 -6.48 28.09
C THR A 244 8.45 -6.26 29.25
N GLN A 245 8.49 -7.15 30.26
CA GLN A 245 8.01 -6.82 31.61
C GLN A 245 9.04 -5.95 32.34
N SER A 246 9.17 -4.69 31.96
CA SER A 246 9.97 -3.71 32.69
C SER A 246 9.58 -2.27 32.31
N ASN A 247 10.01 -1.30 33.12
CA ASN A 247 9.68 0.11 32.96
C ASN A 247 10.55 0.81 31.88
N ASP A 248 10.86 0.06 30.81
CA ASP A 248 11.99 0.29 29.91
C ASP A 248 11.72 1.33 28.81
N PHE A 249 12.80 1.82 28.20
CA PHE A 249 12.82 2.85 27.16
C PHE A 249 11.79 2.57 26.04
N TYR A 250 11.79 1.35 25.49
CA TYR A 250 10.87 0.91 24.44
C TYR A 250 9.41 0.82 24.92
N GLY A 251 9.20 0.40 26.17
CA GLY A 251 7.88 0.36 26.79
C GLY A 251 7.20 1.73 26.86
N ARG A 252 7.97 2.83 26.94
CA ARG A 252 7.43 4.19 26.87
C ARG A 252 6.92 4.54 25.47
N HIS A 253 7.67 4.21 24.42
CA HIS A 253 7.27 4.45 23.04
C HIS A 253 6.05 3.60 22.63
N ALA A 254 6.00 2.34 23.05
CA ALA A 254 4.82 1.48 22.89
C ALA A 254 3.56 2.06 23.58
N LYS A 255 3.69 2.54 24.82
CA LYS A 255 2.59 3.20 25.55
C LYS A 255 2.14 4.49 24.86
N ALA A 256 3.07 5.32 24.37
CA ALA A 256 2.75 6.53 23.62
C ALA A 256 2.02 6.20 22.31
N ALA A 257 2.46 5.18 21.58
CA ALA A 257 1.81 4.73 20.34
C ALA A 257 0.34 4.36 20.55
N LEU A 258 0.05 3.55 21.58
CA LEU A 258 -1.32 3.19 21.95
C LEU A 258 -2.14 4.40 22.41
N TRP A 259 -1.55 5.31 23.21
CA TRP A 259 -2.23 6.49 23.72
C TRP A 259 -2.67 7.45 22.59
N HIS A 260 -1.75 7.79 21.69
CA HIS A 260 -2.04 8.61 20.51
C HIS A 260 -3.06 7.95 19.59
N HIS A 261 -2.95 6.62 19.36
CA HIS A 261 -3.90 5.89 18.53
C HIS A 261 -5.33 5.92 19.10
N ILE A 262 -5.49 5.63 20.40
CA ILE A 262 -6.80 5.71 21.09
C ILE A 262 -7.35 7.13 21.03
N ARG A 263 -6.51 8.15 21.18
CA ARG A 263 -6.90 9.56 21.06
C ARG A 263 -7.37 9.91 19.65
N ALA A 264 -6.64 9.49 18.62
CA ALA A 264 -7.03 9.67 17.22
C ALA A 264 -8.38 9.00 16.91
N VAL A 265 -8.55 7.72 17.26
CA VAL A 265 -9.81 6.97 17.07
C VAL A 265 -10.97 7.63 17.81
N SER A 266 -10.76 8.11 19.04
CA SER A 266 -11.78 8.82 19.83
C SER A 266 -12.22 10.13 19.16
N ILE A 267 -11.28 10.94 18.66
CA ILE A 267 -11.58 12.18 17.93
C ILE A 267 -12.32 11.87 16.62
N PHE A 268 -11.85 10.88 15.85
CA PHE A 268 -12.45 10.51 14.57
C PHE A 268 -13.88 9.99 14.74
N ARG A 269 -14.09 9.10 15.72
CA ARG A 269 -15.42 8.55 16.04
C ARG A 269 -16.40 9.65 16.45
N LYS A 270 -15.98 10.60 17.29
CA LYS A 270 -16.81 11.76 17.67
C LYS A 270 -17.20 12.59 16.45
N ARG A 271 -16.25 12.88 15.55
CA ARG A 271 -16.52 13.62 14.30
C ARG A 271 -17.56 12.93 13.42
N ILE A 272 -17.39 11.63 13.15
CA ILE A 272 -18.34 10.83 12.35
C ILE A 272 -19.74 10.82 12.99
N GLN A 273 -19.82 10.68 14.33
CA GLN A 273 -21.08 10.63 15.05
C GLN A 273 -21.78 12.00 15.15
N GLN A 274 -21.03 13.09 15.31
CA GLN A 274 -21.57 14.44 15.48
C GLN A 274 -21.88 15.14 14.15
N THR A 275 -21.26 14.73 13.05
CA THR A 275 -21.40 15.44 11.77
C THR A 275 -21.28 14.49 10.58
N ALA A 276 -22.19 13.50 10.55
CA ALA A 276 -22.29 12.49 9.50
C ALA A 276 -22.45 13.06 8.07
N THR A 277 -22.94 14.30 7.94
CA THR A 277 -23.09 15.04 6.68
C THR A 277 -21.96 16.00 6.34
N ALA A 278 -20.93 16.17 7.20
CA ALA A 278 -19.86 17.17 7.01
C ALA A 278 -18.42 16.63 7.13
N THR A 279 -18.22 15.33 7.33
CA THR A 279 -16.86 14.75 7.25
C THR A 279 -16.46 14.61 5.79
N SER A 280 -15.47 15.37 5.31
CA SER A 280 -15.09 15.32 3.89
C SER A 280 -14.54 13.93 3.50
N PRO A 281 -14.77 13.46 2.25
CA PRO A 281 -14.31 12.14 1.82
C PRO A 281 -12.78 12.00 1.90
N ARG A 282 -12.05 13.11 1.69
CA ARG A 282 -10.60 13.24 1.89
C ARG A 282 -10.20 12.92 3.32
N SER A 283 -10.88 13.51 4.31
CA SER A 283 -10.62 13.24 5.72
C SER A 283 -10.85 11.76 6.05
N VAL A 284 -11.89 11.14 5.47
CA VAL A 284 -12.14 9.69 5.62
C VAL A 284 -11.01 8.85 5.02
N ILE A 285 -10.54 9.15 3.80
CA ILE A 285 -9.42 8.42 3.16
C ILE A 285 -8.15 8.56 4.00
N ILE A 286 -7.74 9.79 4.31
CA ILE A 286 -6.50 10.08 5.07
C ILE A 286 -6.51 9.35 6.42
N MET A 287 -7.59 9.50 7.20
CA MET A 287 -7.69 8.85 8.51
C MET A 287 -7.76 7.33 8.40
N THR A 288 -8.50 6.77 7.44
CA THR A 288 -8.59 5.31 7.29
C THR A 288 -7.24 4.71 6.91
N MET A 289 -6.50 5.33 5.98
CA MET A 289 -5.15 4.90 5.60
C MET A 289 -4.17 4.95 6.78
N LEU A 290 -4.21 6.01 7.59
CA LEU A 290 -3.36 6.14 8.80
C LEU A 290 -3.70 5.11 9.89
N LEU A 291 -5.00 4.85 10.13
CA LEU A 291 -5.42 3.84 11.11
C LEU A 291 -5.05 2.43 10.63
N ILE A 292 -5.22 2.12 9.34
CA ILE A 292 -4.77 0.87 8.74
C ILE A 292 -3.24 0.74 8.85
N ALA A 293 -2.47 1.82 8.63
CA ALA A 293 -1.01 1.81 8.76
C ALA A 293 -0.57 1.38 10.16
N PHE A 294 -1.23 1.94 11.19
CA PHE A 294 -0.96 1.60 12.58
C PHE A 294 -1.29 0.13 12.90
N GLU A 295 -2.47 -0.36 12.51
CA GLU A 295 -2.88 -1.77 12.74
C GLU A 295 -1.99 -2.75 11.96
N PHE A 296 -1.56 -2.39 10.75
CA PHE A 296 -0.58 -3.13 9.95
C PHE A 296 0.80 -3.20 10.60
N LEU A 297 1.24 -2.12 11.24
CA LEU A 297 2.49 -2.07 12.01
C LEU A 297 2.39 -2.83 13.33
N GLN A 298 1.21 -2.90 13.97
CA GLN A 298 0.96 -3.78 15.12
C GLN A 298 0.85 -5.28 14.75
N GLY A 299 0.50 -5.59 13.49
CA GLY A 299 0.23 -6.96 13.04
C GLY A 299 -1.25 -7.38 13.19
N ASN A 300 -2.15 -6.46 13.52
CA ASN A 300 -3.56 -6.73 13.78
C ASN A 300 -4.42 -6.65 12.49
N MET A 301 -4.28 -7.66 11.64
CA MET A 301 -4.97 -7.70 10.34
C MET A 301 -6.50 -7.69 10.44
N LYS A 302 -7.08 -8.19 11.54
CA LYS A 302 -8.55 -8.19 11.75
C LYS A 302 -9.11 -6.77 11.86
N ASN A 303 -8.43 -5.89 12.60
CA ASN A 303 -8.81 -4.48 12.67
C ASN A 303 -8.54 -3.76 11.34
N ALA A 304 -7.44 -4.07 10.65
CA ALA A 304 -7.18 -3.52 9.31
C ALA A 304 -8.31 -3.87 8.31
N ASP A 305 -8.80 -5.12 8.28
CA ASP A 305 -9.94 -5.55 7.44
C ASP A 305 -11.24 -4.81 7.80
N LEU A 306 -11.48 -4.63 9.11
CA LEU A 306 -12.64 -3.88 9.61
C LEU A 306 -12.57 -2.39 9.23
N LEU A 307 -11.40 -1.77 9.32
CA LEU A 307 -11.16 -0.38 8.93
C LEU A 307 -11.33 -0.18 7.42
N MET A 308 -10.81 -1.10 6.58
CA MET A 308 -11.06 -1.09 5.13
C MET A 308 -12.56 -1.14 4.82
N SER A 309 -13.28 -2.13 5.38
CA SER A 309 -14.73 -2.30 5.18
C SER A 309 -15.54 -1.08 5.64
N THR A 310 -15.15 -0.48 6.76
CA THR A 310 -15.82 0.70 7.33
C THR A 310 -15.55 1.95 6.49
N GLY A 311 -14.30 2.21 6.11
CA GLY A 311 -13.92 3.35 5.28
C GLY A 311 -14.58 3.29 3.89
N MET A 312 -14.57 2.13 3.23
CA MET A 312 -15.25 1.94 1.95
C MET A 312 -16.76 2.19 2.04
N ARG A 313 -17.40 1.83 3.17
CA ARG A 313 -18.82 2.12 3.40
C ARG A 313 -19.11 3.62 3.56
N LEU A 314 -18.23 4.36 4.23
CA LEU A 314 -18.32 5.82 4.38
C LEU A 314 -18.09 6.58 3.06
N LEU A 315 -17.39 5.96 2.10
CA LEU A 315 -17.09 6.56 0.79
C LEU A 315 -18.11 6.23 -0.32
N LYS A 316 -19.08 5.33 -0.07
CA LYS A 316 -19.94 4.70 -1.10
C LYS A 316 -20.55 5.65 -2.14
N ASN A 317 -20.98 6.85 -1.75
CA ASN A 317 -21.61 7.82 -2.66
C ASN A 317 -20.72 9.05 -2.95
N ASN A 318 -19.47 9.04 -2.46
CA ASN A 318 -18.65 10.22 -2.24
C ASN A 318 -17.38 10.29 -3.11
N ILE A 319 -17.02 9.20 -3.80
CA ILE A 319 -15.87 9.12 -4.73
C ILE A 319 -16.32 8.62 -6.11
N THR A 320 -15.59 8.94 -7.18
CA THR A 320 -16.01 8.58 -8.55
C THR A 320 -16.03 7.07 -8.75
N LEU A 321 -15.05 6.36 -8.16
CA LEU A 321 -14.89 4.91 -8.23
C LEU A 321 -16.04 4.08 -7.63
N LEU A 322 -16.94 4.69 -6.85
CA LEU A 322 -18.11 4.02 -6.27
C LEU A 322 -19.44 4.53 -6.85
N LYS A 323 -19.39 5.52 -7.76
CA LYS A 323 -20.56 6.00 -8.49
C LYS A 323 -20.70 5.24 -9.81
N ARG A 324 -21.48 4.15 -9.81
CA ARG A 324 -21.98 3.55 -11.06
C ARG A 324 -22.73 4.64 -11.84
N LYS A 325 -22.23 5.03 -13.02
CA LYS A 325 -23.01 5.84 -13.96
C LYS A 325 -24.28 5.04 -14.29
N PRO A 326 -25.48 5.66 -14.25
CA PRO A 326 -26.67 5.00 -14.79
C PRO A 326 -26.40 4.64 -16.25
N ASP A 327 -26.88 3.47 -16.67
CA ASP A 327 -26.68 2.97 -18.02
C ASP A 327 -27.25 3.99 -19.03
N ARG A 328 -26.41 4.45 -19.96
CA ARG A 328 -26.80 5.40 -21.02
C ARG A 328 -27.64 4.65 -22.06
N PHE A 329 -28.93 4.51 -21.80
CA PHE A 329 -29.91 4.03 -22.76
C PHE A 329 -31.06 5.01 -23.03
N ASP A 330 -31.20 6.05 -22.21
CA ASP A 330 -32.06 7.21 -22.50
C ASP A 330 -31.19 8.47 -22.66
N ASP A 331 -30.64 8.68 -23.86
CA ASP A 331 -30.09 9.98 -24.27
C ASP A 331 -31.25 10.91 -24.64
N ASP A 332 -31.93 11.48 -23.63
CA ASP A 332 -32.82 12.62 -23.81
C ASP A 332 -31.99 13.92 -23.69
N PRO A 333 -31.77 14.70 -24.78
CA PRO A 333 -30.76 15.76 -24.80
C PRO A 333 -31.03 16.96 -23.87
N GLU A 334 -32.26 17.10 -23.34
CA GLU A 334 -32.74 18.31 -22.67
C GLU A 334 -33.10 18.11 -21.18
N SER A 335 -32.31 17.33 -20.42
CA SER A 335 -32.42 17.29 -18.95
C SER A 335 -31.31 18.12 -18.26
N PRO A 336 -31.61 19.34 -17.73
CA PRO A 336 -30.61 20.20 -17.10
C PRO A 336 -30.11 19.69 -15.74
N CYS A 337 -30.67 18.58 -15.24
CA CYS A 337 -30.51 18.14 -13.84
C CYS A 337 -29.13 17.53 -13.53
N SER A 338 -28.30 17.26 -14.54
CA SER A 338 -26.97 16.64 -14.37
C SER A 338 -25.84 17.62 -14.00
N GLN A 339 -26.06 18.94 -14.09
CA GLN A 339 -25.01 19.96 -13.89
C GLN A 339 -24.96 20.57 -12.48
N LEU A 340 -25.88 20.23 -11.57
CA LEU A 340 -26.09 20.95 -10.29
C LEU A 340 -25.64 20.20 -9.02
N SER A 341 -24.64 19.30 -9.11
CA SER A 341 -24.06 18.66 -7.91
C SER A 341 -22.55 18.36 -8.00
N TYR A 342 -21.79 19.20 -8.70
CA TYR A 342 -20.36 19.35 -8.46
C TYR A 342 -20.12 20.53 -7.52
N GLY A 343 -20.37 20.32 -6.24
CA GLY A 343 -19.75 21.16 -5.20
C GLY A 343 -18.23 21.09 -5.36
N GLU A 344 -17.54 22.19 -5.05
CA GLU A 344 -16.10 22.36 -5.23
C GLU A 344 -15.34 21.13 -4.72
N ARG A 345 -14.84 20.28 -5.63
CA ARG A 345 -13.95 19.19 -5.25
C ARG A 345 -12.67 19.83 -4.71
N GLU A 346 -12.28 19.46 -3.49
CA GLU A 346 -10.98 19.83 -2.94
C GLU A 346 -9.89 19.45 -3.98
N ASP A 347 -9.04 20.40 -4.38
CA ASP A 347 -8.06 20.36 -5.50
C ASP A 347 -7.20 19.08 -5.65
N GLU A 348 -7.19 18.22 -4.64
CA GLU A 348 -6.33 17.04 -4.49
C GLU A 348 -7.13 15.75 -4.19
N MET A 349 -8.47 15.78 -4.20
CA MET A 349 -9.31 14.58 -3.93
C MET A 349 -9.08 13.49 -4.98
N ASP A 350 -9.09 13.89 -6.26
CA ASP A 350 -8.97 12.96 -7.39
C ASP A 350 -7.59 12.26 -7.42
N ASP A 351 -6.58 12.86 -6.77
CA ASP A 351 -5.24 12.28 -6.62
C ASP A 351 -5.18 11.16 -5.58
N ILE A 352 -6.18 11.04 -4.69
CA ILE A 352 -6.17 10.09 -3.55
C ILE A 352 -7.37 9.14 -3.51
N GLU A 353 -8.44 9.41 -4.27
CA GLU A 353 -9.68 8.63 -4.16
C GLU A 353 -9.52 7.14 -4.49
N HIS A 354 -8.47 6.76 -5.23
CA HIS A 354 -8.16 5.39 -5.60
C HIS A 354 -7.41 4.61 -4.50
N LEU A 355 -6.78 5.26 -3.53
CA LEU A 355 -5.86 4.61 -2.58
C LEU A 355 -6.56 3.55 -1.71
N LEU A 356 -7.66 3.92 -1.06
CA LEU A 356 -8.40 3.00 -0.20
C LEU A 356 -9.17 1.93 -1.00
N PRO A 357 -9.86 2.24 -2.12
CA PRO A 357 -10.44 1.23 -3.01
C PRO A 357 -9.39 0.24 -3.55
N CYS A 358 -8.24 0.71 -4.02
CA CYS A 358 -7.15 -0.15 -4.48
C CYS A 358 -6.74 -1.10 -3.36
N LEU A 359 -6.31 -0.57 -2.21
CA LEU A 359 -5.90 -1.36 -1.04
C LEU A 359 -6.96 -2.39 -0.60
N SER A 360 -8.24 -2.00 -0.61
CA SER A 360 -9.36 -2.88 -0.26
C SER A 360 -9.55 -4.01 -1.27
N LEU A 361 -9.56 -3.74 -2.57
CA LEU A 361 -9.64 -4.76 -3.63
C LEU A 361 -8.44 -5.69 -3.60
N MET A 362 -7.26 -5.10 -3.44
CA MET A 362 -5.97 -5.77 -3.42
C MET A 362 -5.85 -6.75 -2.24
N SER A 363 -6.44 -6.41 -1.09
CA SER A 363 -6.63 -7.35 0.02
C SER A 363 -7.44 -8.61 -0.38
N GLY A 364 -8.19 -8.59 -1.47
CA GLY A 364 -8.91 -9.74 -2.02
C GLY A 364 -8.04 -10.83 -2.64
N PHE A 365 -6.79 -10.53 -3.00
CA PHE A 365 -5.83 -11.53 -3.45
C PHE A 365 -5.09 -12.23 -2.30
N THR A 366 -5.44 -11.94 -1.05
CA THR A 366 -4.94 -12.63 0.14
C THR A 366 -6.09 -13.15 0.99
N HIS A 367 -5.96 -14.38 1.48
CA HIS A 367 -6.99 -15.03 2.30
C HIS A 367 -6.97 -14.60 3.77
N PHE A 368 -6.26 -13.52 4.12
CA PHE A 368 -6.35 -12.87 5.45
C PHE A 368 -7.53 -11.90 5.57
N PHE A 369 -8.00 -11.33 4.46
CA PHE A 369 -8.97 -10.22 4.44
C PHE A 369 -10.26 -10.65 3.75
N ASN A 370 -11.40 -10.10 4.16
CA ASN A 370 -12.71 -10.39 3.56
C ASN A 370 -13.49 -9.12 3.15
N SER A 371 -13.01 -7.92 3.54
CA SER A 371 -13.64 -6.62 3.22
C SER A 371 -13.84 -6.35 1.72
N HIS A 372 -12.96 -6.89 0.87
CA HIS A 372 -13.09 -6.84 -0.59
C HIS A 372 -14.48 -7.33 -1.07
N ARG A 373 -15.05 -8.38 -0.47
CA ARG A 373 -16.29 -9.04 -0.93
C ARG A 373 -17.51 -8.13 -0.92
N ALA A 374 -17.62 -7.26 0.09
CA ALA A 374 -18.70 -6.30 0.19
C ALA A 374 -18.52 -5.09 -0.77
N SER A 375 -17.30 -4.91 -1.28
CA SER A 375 -16.87 -3.72 -2.01
C SER A 375 -16.88 -3.93 -3.53
N ILE A 376 -16.60 -5.14 -4.02
CA ILE A 376 -16.60 -5.49 -5.45
C ILE A 376 -17.95 -5.20 -6.16
N PRO A 377 -19.14 -5.48 -5.59
CA PRO A 377 -20.40 -5.23 -6.30
C PRO A 377 -20.75 -3.75 -6.51
N ILE A 378 -20.13 -2.85 -5.73
CA ILE A 378 -20.46 -1.41 -5.70
C ILE A 378 -19.46 -0.51 -6.42
N MET A 379 -18.31 -1.05 -6.88
CA MET A 379 -17.32 -0.27 -7.62
C MET A 379 -17.66 -0.10 -9.10
N ASP A 380 -17.16 0.97 -9.70
CA ASP A 380 -17.16 1.13 -11.16
C ASP A 380 -15.95 0.38 -11.75
N SER A 381 -16.18 -0.48 -12.74
CA SER A 381 -15.12 -1.10 -13.55
C SER A 381 -14.92 -0.41 -14.90
N SER A 382 -15.74 0.60 -15.23
CA SER A 382 -15.68 1.30 -16.52
C SER A 382 -14.30 1.90 -16.75
N PRO A 383 -13.54 1.49 -17.79
CA PRO A 383 -12.19 2.01 -18.03
C PRO A 383 -12.22 3.51 -18.35
N SER A 384 -11.56 4.30 -17.50
CA SER A 384 -11.36 5.74 -17.68
C SER A 384 -10.00 6.01 -18.32
N LEU A 385 -10.00 6.52 -19.56
CA LEU A 385 -8.76 6.79 -20.30
C LEU A 385 -8.36 8.27 -20.22
N GLU A 386 -7.78 8.66 -19.09
CA GLU A 386 -6.99 9.89 -18.96
C GLU A 386 -5.51 9.52 -19.05
N LEU A 387 -4.84 9.94 -20.14
CA LEU A 387 -3.43 9.64 -20.38
C LEU A 387 -2.55 10.83 -20.00
N PRO A 388 -1.45 10.62 -19.25
CA PRO A 388 -0.48 11.67 -18.97
C PRO A 388 0.32 12.03 -20.22
N GLN A 389 0.64 13.31 -20.37
CA GLN A 389 1.41 13.84 -21.49
C GLN A 389 2.89 14.01 -21.08
N PRO A 390 3.84 13.30 -21.73
CA PRO A 390 5.28 13.46 -21.45
C PRO A 390 5.71 14.93 -21.49
N GLY A 391 6.56 15.34 -20.55
CA GLY A 391 7.01 16.72 -20.39
C GLY A 391 5.99 17.71 -19.80
N VAL A 392 4.71 17.35 -19.71
CA VAL A 392 3.65 18.21 -19.15
C VAL A 392 3.11 17.66 -17.82
N THR A 393 2.75 16.37 -17.79
CA THR A 393 2.21 15.74 -16.59
C THR A 393 3.34 15.30 -15.66
N ARG A 394 3.28 15.73 -14.38
CA ARG A 394 4.24 15.33 -13.34
C ARG A 394 4.08 13.86 -12.98
N ILE A 395 5.18 13.21 -12.56
CA ILE A 395 5.21 11.80 -12.15
C ILE A 395 4.18 11.47 -11.07
N SER A 396 3.95 12.36 -10.10
CA SER A 396 2.93 12.14 -9.06
C SER A 396 1.49 12.15 -9.59
N LYS A 397 1.16 13.00 -10.57
CA LYS A 397 -0.15 12.96 -11.25
C LYS A 397 -0.26 11.72 -12.15
N LEU A 398 0.84 11.32 -12.80
CA LEU A 398 0.91 10.05 -13.54
C LEU A 398 0.65 8.84 -12.62
N GLN A 399 1.23 8.80 -11.41
CA GLN A 399 0.92 7.78 -10.41
C GLN A 399 -0.57 7.75 -10.04
N ALA A 400 -1.21 8.91 -9.88
CA ALA A 400 -2.64 8.98 -9.56
C ALA A 400 -3.52 8.48 -10.74
N LEU A 401 -3.21 8.87 -11.97
CA LEU A 401 -3.89 8.38 -13.17
C LEU A 401 -3.70 6.87 -13.36
N TRP A 402 -2.50 6.36 -13.10
CA TRP A 402 -2.23 4.93 -13.08
C TRP A 402 -3.06 4.21 -12.02
N GLY A 403 -3.01 4.65 -10.77
CA GLY A 403 -3.75 4.04 -9.66
C GLY A 403 -5.27 4.03 -9.90
N GLN A 404 -5.82 5.07 -10.53
CA GLN A 404 -7.22 5.11 -10.96
C GLN A 404 -7.56 4.07 -12.05
N LEU A 405 -6.68 3.84 -13.04
CA LEU A 405 -6.88 2.80 -14.05
C LEU A 405 -6.67 1.40 -13.47
N PHE A 406 -5.59 1.21 -12.71
CA PHE A 406 -5.22 -0.05 -12.07
C PHE A 406 -6.31 -0.54 -11.13
N THR A 407 -6.86 0.34 -10.28
CA THR A 407 -8.00 0.01 -9.41
C THR A 407 -9.16 -0.55 -10.22
N ARG A 408 -9.58 0.11 -11.31
CA ARG A 408 -10.69 -0.33 -12.17
C ARG A 408 -10.39 -1.65 -12.88
N ALA A 409 -9.16 -1.83 -13.36
CA ALA A 409 -8.69 -3.07 -13.95
C ALA A 409 -8.74 -4.23 -12.94
N VAL A 410 -8.36 -3.99 -11.68
CA VAL A 410 -8.48 -4.95 -10.58
C VAL A 410 -9.94 -5.26 -10.26
N VAL A 411 -10.86 -4.29 -10.28
CA VAL A 411 -12.32 -4.56 -10.15
C VAL A 411 -12.78 -5.53 -11.24
N HIS A 412 -12.42 -5.26 -12.51
CA HIS A 412 -12.77 -6.12 -13.65
C HIS A 412 -12.19 -7.54 -13.51
N ILE A 413 -10.91 -7.66 -13.13
CA ILE A 413 -10.24 -8.95 -12.89
C ILE A 413 -10.97 -9.74 -11.79
N ILE A 414 -11.24 -9.12 -10.64
CA ILE A 414 -11.86 -9.82 -9.50
C ILE A 414 -13.31 -10.19 -9.80
N ARG A 415 -14.06 -9.36 -10.54
CA ARG A 415 -15.41 -9.70 -11.03
C ARG A 415 -15.40 -10.93 -11.93
N THR A 416 -14.53 -10.89 -12.95
CA THR A 416 -14.36 -11.98 -13.90
C THR A 416 -14.00 -13.28 -13.17
N LEU A 417 -13.02 -13.24 -12.25
CA LEU A 417 -12.67 -14.39 -11.40
C LEU A 417 -13.84 -14.87 -10.53
N HIS A 418 -14.62 -13.95 -9.93
CA HIS A 418 -15.76 -14.32 -9.10
C HIS A 418 -16.87 -15.01 -9.90
N ASP A 419 -17.20 -14.51 -11.10
CA ASP A 419 -18.19 -15.11 -11.99
C ASP A 419 -17.69 -16.43 -12.60
N GLN A 420 -16.37 -16.54 -12.85
CA GLN A 420 -15.69 -17.79 -13.19
C GLN A 420 -15.92 -18.86 -12.10
N MET A 421 -15.50 -18.56 -10.86
CA MET A 421 -15.59 -19.47 -9.71
C MET A 421 -17.03 -19.77 -9.26
N SER A 422 -17.97 -18.87 -9.53
CA SER A 422 -19.39 -19.04 -9.17
C SER A 422 -20.23 -19.73 -10.26
N PHE A 423 -19.60 -20.21 -11.34
CA PHE A 423 -20.24 -20.84 -12.50
C PHE A 423 -21.37 -20.00 -13.13
N ARG A 424 -21.30 -18.67 -13.00
CA ARG A 424 -22.32 -17.77 -13.51
C ARG A 424 -22.23 -17.62 -15.04
N PRO A 425 -23.38 -17.51 -15.73
CA PRO A 425 -23.41 -17.08 -17.12
C PRO A 425 -22.81 -15.67 -17.23
N LEU A 426 -21.71 -15.54 -17.97
CA LEU A 426 -21.10 -14.25 -18.28
C LEU A 426 -21.81 -13.64 -19.49
N GLU A 427 -22.17 -12.36 -19.42
CA GLU A 427 -22.65 -11.62 -20.59
C GLU A 427 -21.48 -11.39 -21.56
N LYS A 428 -21.27 -12.36 -22.46
CA LYS A 428 -20.05 -12.47 -23.26
C LYS A 428 -19.73 -11.19 -24.07
N VAL A 429 -20.73 -10.55 -24.65
CA VAL A 429 -20.55 -9.36 -25.52
C VAL A 429 -20.10 -8.14 -24.71
N ALA A 430 -20.80 -7.83 -23.61
CA ALA A 430 -20.44 -6.72 -22.73
C ALA A 430 -19.05 -6.91 -22.11
N SER A 431 -18.75 -8.12 -21.62
CA SER A 431 -17.45 -8.44 -21.02
C SER A 431 -16.30 -8.45 -22.03
N ALA A 432 -16.51 -8.94 -23.25
CA ALA A 432 -15.54 -8.86 -24.35
C ALA A 432 -15.24 -7.39 -24.74
N ARG A 433 -16.28 -6.54 -24.79
CA ARG A 433 -16.10 -5.11 -25.06
C ARG A 433 -15.31 -4.41 -23.94
N GLU A 434 -15.63 -4.68 -22.68
CA GLU A 434 -14.90 -4.10 -21.53
C GLU A 434 -13.42 -4.53 -21.53
N GLN A 435 -13.15 -5.82 -21.73
CA GLN A 435 -11.79 -6.36 -21.84
C GLN A 435 -11.01 -5.70 -22.99
N HIS A 436 -11.59 -5.57 -24.18
CA HIS A 436 -10.95 -4.94 -25.32
C HIS A 436 -10.57 -3.47 -25.04
N VAL A 437 -11.45 -2.71 -24.38
CA VAL A 437 -11.15 -1.33 -24.00
C VAL A 437 -10.01 -1.28 -22.97
N PHE A 438 -10.01 -2.15 -21.95
CA PHE A 438 -8.89 -2.23 -21.00
C PHE A 438 -7.55 -2.53 -21.69
N LEU A 439 -7.50 -3.53 -22.58
CA LEU A 439 -6.28 -3.86 -23.32
C LEU A 439 -5.80 -2.68 -24.19
N GLY A 440 -6.74 -1.97 -24.84
CA GLY A 440 -6.44 -0.74 -25.57
C GLY A 440 -5.90 0.40 -24.69
N CYS A 441 -6.38 0.54 -23.45
CA CYS A 441 -5.82 1.48 -22.48
C CYS A 441 -4.39 1.08 -22.07
N ILE A 442 -4.19 -0.21 -21.78
CA ILE A 442 -2.92 -0.78 -21.29
C ILE A 442 -1.80 -0.66 -22.33
N GLU A 443 -2.08 -0.89 -23.61
CA GLU A 443 -1.09 -0.68 -24.67
C GLU A 443 -0.78 0.82 -24.90
N ARG A 444 -1.74 1.74 -24.70
CA ARG A 444 -1.41 3.18 -24.71
C ARG A 444 -0.49 3.57 -23.54
N TRP A 445 -0.72 3.01 -22.35
CA TRP A 445 0.15 3.22 -21.19
C TRP A 445 1.59 2.72 -21.41
N LYS A 446 1.80 1.63 -22.15
CA LYS A 446 3.13 1.14 -22.54
C LYS A 446 3.93 2.19 -23.31
N HIS A 447 3.31 2.83 -24.31
CA HIS A 447 3.94 3.89 -25.09
C HIS A 447 4.25 5.13 -24.25
N VAL A 448 3.34 5.51 -23.35
CA VAL A 448 3.53 6.60 -22.40
C VAL A 448 4.72 6.31 -21.47
N LEU A 449 4.76 5.16 -20.81
CA LEU A 449 5.83 4.79 -19.88
C LEU A 449 7.19 4.71 -20.58
N ALA A 450 7.24 4.16 -21.79
CA ALA A 450 8.45 4.15 -22.62
C ALA A 450 8.98 5.57 -22.90
N ALA A 451 8.11 6.53 -23.19
CA ALA A 451 8.50 7.92 -23.43
C ALA A 451 9.06 8.60 -22.17
N TYR A 452 8.49 8.35 -20.99
CA TYR A 452 9.03 8.87 -19.73
C TYR A 452 10.33 8.17 -19.29
N LEU A 453 10.44 6.84 -19.44
CA LEU A 453 11.64 6.07 -19.06
C LEU A 453 12.86 6.36 -19.95
N ALA A 454 12.61 6.82 -21.18
CA ALA A 454 13.64 7.27 -22.13
C ALA A 454 14.23 8.65 -21.78
N ASP A 455 13.64 9.42 -20.86
CA ASP A 455 14.17 10.71 -20.42
C ASP A 455 15.46 10.49 -19.60
N PRO A 456 16.63 11.02 -20.05
CA PRO A 456 17.89 10.89 -19.33
C PRO A 456 17.97 11.81 -18.09
N SER A 457 17.09 12.81 -17.96
CA SER A 457 17.02 13.71 -16.81
C SER A 457 16.19 13.15 -15.64
N LEU A 458 15.53 12.01 -15.85
CA LEU A 458 14.67 11.38 -14.86
C LEU A 458 15.46 10.91 -13.63
N ASP A 459 15.09 11.41 -12.45
CA ASP A 459 15.71 11.02 -11.19
C ASP A 459 15.43 9.55 -10.83
N ARG A 460 16.26 8.98 -9.97
CA ARG A 460 16.21 7.56 -9.58
C ARG A 460 14.88 7.14 -8.96
N SER A 461 14.26 7.97 -8.13
CA SER A 461 12.98 7.68 -7.45
C SER A 461 11.82 7.67 -8.45
N SER A 462 11.82 8.65 -9.37
CA SER A 462 10.87 8.69 -10.48
C SER A 462 11.06 7.53 -11.46
N ARG A 463 12.30 7.16 -11.81
CA ARG A 463 12.60 5.98 -12.64
C ARG A 463 12.03 4.70 -12.02
N ARG A 464 12.36 4.46 -10.75
CA ARG A 464 11.89 3.29 -9.99
C ARG A 464 10.36 3.25 -9.86
N THR A 465 9.73 4.41 -9.68
CA THR A 465 8.26 4.55 -9.73
C THR A 465 7.69 4.04 -11.06
N LEU A 466 8.24 4.48 -12.18
CA LEU A 466 7.75 4.09 -13.51
C LEU A 466 8.02 2.62 -13.84
N GLU A 467 9.14 2.07 -13.39
CA GLU A 467 9.46 0.64 -13.53
C GLU A 467 8.47 -0.24 -12.76
N MET A 468 8.10 0.16 -11.53
CA MET A 468 7.05 -0.52 -10.78
C MET A 468 5.68 -0.45 -11.49
N ILE A 469 5.35 0.69 -12.10
CA ILE A 469 4.13 0.84 -12.91
C ILE A 469 4.19 -0.07 -14.16
N GLU A 470 5.33 -0.16 -14.85
CA GLU A 470 5.50 -1.04 -16.01
C GLU A 470 5.38 -2.54 -15.66
N ILE A 471 5.91 -2.95 -14.49
CA ILE A 471 5.70 -4.31 -13.94
C ILE A 471 4.20 -4.59 -13.73
N HIS A 472 3.47 -3.66 -13.12
CA HIS A 472 2.02 -3.80 -12.93
C HIS A 472 1.24 -3.76 -14.25
N ARG A 473 1.68 -2.95 -15.21
CA ARG A 473 1.09 -2.90 -16.56
C ARG A 473 1.21 -4.23 -17.27
N MET A 474 2.39 -4.87 -17.24
CA MET A 474 2.59 -6.22 -17.79
C MET A 474 1.73 -7.27 -17.07
N LEU A 475 1.66 -7.23 -15.74
CA LEU A 475 0.78 -8.11 -14.96
C LEU A 475 -0.69 -7.99 -15.40
N VAL A 476 -1.23 -6.77 -15.43
CA VAL A 476 -2.64 -6.53 -15.78
C VAL A 476 -2.91 -6.90 -17.24
N TYR A 477 -1.97 -6.65 -18.16
CA TYR A 477 -2.06 -7.10 -19.55
C TYR A 477 -2.28 -8.62 -19.65
N ILE A 478 -1.43 -9.42 -18.99
CA ILE A 478 -1.50 -10.89 -19.02
C ILE A 478 -2.84 -11.37 -18.44
N VAL A 479 -3.20 -10.88 -17.26
CA VAL A 479 -4.40 -11.36 -16.53
C VAL A 479 -5.70 -10.97 -17.24
N ILE A 480 -5.80 -9.74 -17.79
CA ILE A 480 -6.99 -9.34 -18.56
C ILE A 480 -7.07 -10.08 -19.89
N SER A 481 -5.94 -10.30 -20.59
CA SER A 481 -5.93 -11.05 -21.85
C SER A 481 -6.45 -12.49 -21.67
N CYS A 482 -6.14 -13.12 -20.55
CA CYS A 482 -6.59 -14.48 -20.22
C CYS A 482 -7.98 -14.53 -19.54
N GLY A 483 -8.61 -13.38 -19.24
CA GLY A 483 -9.76 -13.30 -18.34
C GLY A 483 -11.01 -14.07 -18.77
N HIS A 484 -11.26 -14.28 -20.06
CA HIS A 484 -12.43 -15.05 -20.52
C HIS A 484 -12.24 -16.56 -20.55
N ASP A 485 -11.00 -17.03 -20.42
CA ASP A 485 -10.73 -18.46 -20.33
C ASP A 485 -10.97 -18.96 -18.89
N ARG A 486 -12.00 -19.80 -18.74
CA ARG A 486 -12.35 -20.44 -17.46
C ARG A 486 -11.46 -21.64 -17.12
N THR A 487 -10.63 -22.08 -18.07
CA THR A 487 -9.76 -23.26 -17.94
C THR A 487 -8.30 -22.92 -17.61
N ASP A 488 -7.94 -21.63 -17.56
CA ASP A 488 -6.57 -21.13 -17.40
C ASP A 488 -5.57 -21.53 -18.51
N MET A 489 -5.97 -22.29 -19.54
CA MET A 489 -5.14 -22.72 -20.67
C MET A 489 -4.51 -21.54 -21.43
N ALA A 490 -5.23 -20.42 -21.54
CA ALA A 490 -4.76 -19.21 -22.22
C ALA A 490 -3.43 -18.68 -21.66
N TYR A 491 -3.19 -18.82 -20.35
CA TYR A 491 -1.95 -18.37 -19.69
C TYR A 491 -0.69 -19.08 -20.20
N ASP A 492 -0.80 -20.28 -20.77
CA ASP A 492 0.35 -21.03 -21.28
C ASP A 492 1.01 -20.30 -22.47
N GLY A 493 0.21 -19.64 -23.30
CA GLY A 493 0.69 -18.80 -24.40
C GLY A 493 1.44 -17.55 -23.96
N PHE A 494 1.33 -17.16 -22.68
CA PHE A 494 1.98 -15.99 -22.09
C PHE A 494 3.28 -16.34 -21.33
N GLU A 495 3.88 -17.53 -21.51
CA GLU A 495 5.20 -17.83 -20.92
C GLU A 495 6.27 -16.75 -21.24
N PRO A 496 6.39 -16.23 -22.48
CA PRO A 496 7.35 -15.17 -22.78
C PRO A 496 7.08 -13.87 -22.02
N ASP A 497 5.81 -13.54 -21.78
CA ASP A 497 5.39 -12.37 -21.00
C ASP A 497 5.63 -12.56 -19.50
N PHE A 498 5.41 -13.76 -18.97
CA PHE A 498 5.78 -14.09 -17.59
C PHE A 498 7.30 -14.01 -17.38
N ARG A 499 8.11 -14.44 -18.36
CA ARG A 499 9.57 -14.29 -18.31
C ARG A 499 9.98 -12.81 -18.31
N ARG A 500 9.42 -11.99 -19.24
CA ARG A 500 9.64 -10.52 -19.26
C ARG A 500 9.26 -9.84 -17.93
N LEU A 501 8.14 -10.26 -17.32
CA LEU A 501 7.65 -9.76 -16.04
C LEU A 501 8.61 -10.14 -14.90
N LEU A 502 9.11 -11.37 -14.88
CA LEU A 502 10.09 -11.86 -13.92
C LEU A 502 11.41 -11.09 -14.05
N ASP A 503 11.96 -10.97 -15.27
CA ASP A 503 13.21 -10.25 -15.53
C ASP A 503 13.12 -8.77 -15.11
N ALA A 504 11.95 -8.14 -15.26
CA ALA A 504 11.71 -6.78 -14.79
C ALA A 504 11.71 -6.70 -13.26
N ALA A 505 11.08 -7.65 -12.56
CA ALA A 505 11.13 -7.74 -11.10
C ALA A 505 12.57 -8.01 -10.59
N VAL A 506 13.35 -8.83 -11.28
CA VAL A 506 14.77 -9.08 -10.97
C VAL A 506 15.58 -7.79 -11.08
N ARG A 507 15.48 -7.05 -12.20
CA ARG A 507 16.16 -5.76 -12.37
C ARG A 507 15.77 -4.73 -11.30
N PHE A 508 14.49 -4.63 -10.97
CA PHE A 508 13.98 -3.73 -9.93
C PHE A 508 14.59 -4.02 -8.53
N LEU A 509 14.90 -5.29 -8.26
CA LEU A 509 15.50 -5.76 -7.01
C LEU A 509 17.03 -5.64 -6.96
N GLN A 510 17.70 -5.62 -8.12
CA GLN A 510 19.16 -5.44 -8.21
C GLN A 510 19.61 -4.04 -7.78
N GLU A 511 18.77 -3.03 -7.95
CA GLU A 511 19.06 -1.66 -7.54
C GLU A 511 19.03 -1.51 -6.00
N PRO A 512 20.17 -1.25 -5.33
CA PRO A 512 20.20 -1.11 -3.89
C PRO A 512 19.53 0.19 -3.48
N GLU A 513 18.46 0.07 -2.70
CA GLU A 513 17.81 1.19 -2.01
C GLU A 513 17.91 1.01 -0.50
N PRO A 514 17.72 2.08 0.30
CA PRO A 514 17.49 1.94 1.71
C PRO A 514 16.17 1.19 1.92
N VAL A 515 16.28 -0.12 2.17
CA VAL A 515 15.14 -1.00 2.53
C VAL A 515 14.29 -0.29 3.58
N SER A 516 12.98 -0.20 3.32
CA SER A 516 11.97 0.35 4.25
C SER A 516 12.31 -0.11 5.66
N ARG A 517 12.58 0.81 6.59
CA ARG A 517 13.15 0.43 7.90
C ARG A 517 12.12 -0.22 8.82
N ILE A 518 10.83 0.01 8.54
CA ILE A 518 9.69 -0.75 9.08
C ILE A 518 9.37 -2.00 8.25
N SER A 519 10.10 -2.26 7.16
CA SER A 519 9.93 -3.39 6.24
C SER A 519 8.47 -3.57 5.79
N PHE A 520 7.83 -2.46 5.45
CA PHE A 520 6.43 -2.38 5.05
C PHE A 520 6.23 -1.17 4.12
N THR A 521 5.35 -1.30 3.12
CA THR A 521 4.93 -0.24 2.18
C THR A 521 3.43 -0.36 1.89
N PHE A 522 2.76 0.72 1.47
CA PHE A 522 1.39 0.69 0.94
C PHE A 522 1.30 0.51 -0.57
N SER A 523 2.43 0.52 -1.29
CA SER A 523 2.44 0.36 -2.75
C SER A 523 2.01 -1.05 -3.20
N GLU A 524 1.60 -1.16 -4.47
CA GLU A 524 1.06 -2.39 -5.08
C GLU A 524 2.13 -3.51 -5.20
N GLY A 525 3.42 -3.12 -5.20
CA GLY A 525 4.57 -3.97 -4.85
C GLY A 525 4.93 -5.10 -5.82
N LEU A 526 5.79 -6.02 -5.39
CA LEU A 526 6.19 -7.18 -6.22
C LEU A 526 5.43 -8.46 -5.86
N THR A 527 4.73 -8.48 -4.74
CA THR A 527 4.06 -9.69 -4.23
C THR A 527 2.96 -10.21 -5.17
N THR A 528 2.20 -9.31 -5.81
CA THR A 528 1.12 -9.71 -6.74
C THR A 528 1.67 -10.15 -8.11
N PRO A 529 2.60 -9.41 -8.76
CA PRO A 529 3.31 -9.89 -9.95
C PRO A 529 3.96 -11.27 -9.78
N LEU A 530 4.84 -11.44 -8.78
CA LEU A 530 5.53 -12.70 -8.52
C LEU A 530 4.54 -13.81 -8.15
N GLY A 531 3.59 -13.52 -7.26
CA GLY A 531 2.53 -14.47 -6.91
C GLY A 531 1.67 -14.89 -8.11
N THR A 532 1.52 -14.07 -9.15
CA THR A 532 0.76 -14.44 -10.35
C THR A 532 1.58 -15.37 -11.24
N ILE A 533 2.88 -15.14 -11.40
CA ILE A 533 3.79 -16.10 -12.07
C ILE A 533 3.68 -17.48 -11.41
N ILE A 534 3.81 -17.55 -10.06
CA ILE A 534 3.73 -18.82 -9.31
C ILE A 534 2.41 -19.56 -9.54
N ALA A 535 1.28 -18.84 -9.65
CA ALA A 535 -0.05 -19.44 -9.74
C ALA A 535 -0.57 -19.67 -11.16
N LYS A 536 -0.01 -18.99 -12.18
CA LYS A 536 -0.57 -18.97 -13.56
C LYS A 536 0.42 -19.34 -14.65
N CYS A 537 1.73 -19.22 -14.42
CA CYS A 537 2.73 -19.78 -15.33
C CYS A 537 2.83 -21.31 -15.09
N ARG A 538 2.90 -22.12 -16.16
CA ARG A 538 3.00 -23.59 -16.06
C ARG A 538 4.41 -24.14 -16.34
N ASN A 539 5.33 -23.24 -16.66
CA ASN A 539 6.77 -23.48 -16.67
C ASN A 539 7.28 -23.65 -15.23
N HIS A 540 7.95 -24.75 -14.93
CA HIS A 540 8.39 -25.05 -13.57
C HIS A 540 9.46 -24.07 -13.07
N ASP A 541 10.48 -23.80 -13.88
CA ASP A 541 11.63 -22.98 -13.49
C ASP A 541 11.22 -21.53 -13.21
N LEU A 542 10.42 -20.92 -14.09
CA LEU A 542 9.88 -19.56 -13.88
C LEU A 542 9.05 -19.47 -12.59
N ARG A 543 8.29 -20.51 -12.25
CA ARG A 543 7.57 -20.56 -10.98
C ARG A 543 8.52 -20.61 -9.79
N MET A 544 9.55 -21.44 -9.83
CA MET A 544 10.48 -21.60 -8.70
C MET A 544 11.40 -20.39 -8.52
N GLU A 545 11.75 -19.70 -9.60
CA GLU A 545 12.47 -18.41 -9.55
C GLU A 545 11.59 -17.31 -8.93
N ALA A 546 10.31 -17.25 -9.31
CA ALA A 546 9.36 -16.32 -8.68
C ALA A 546 9.10 -16.66 -7.20
N VAL A 547 9.09 -17.94 -6.82
CA VAL A 547 9.08 -18.38 -5.42
C VAL A 547 10.32 -17.87 -4.70
N HIS A 548 11.51 -18.08 -5.26
CA HIS A 548 12.77 -17.65 -4.64
C HIS A 548 12.75 -16.14 -4.34
N LEU A 549 12.50 -15.31 -5.36
CA LEU A 549 12.37 -13.85 -5.20
C LEU A 549 11.33 -13.46 -4.15
N LEU A 550 10.14 -14.08 -4.18
CA LEU A 550 9.06 -13.71 -3.26
C LEU A 550 9.36 -14.13 -1.80
N THR A 551 10.16 -15.18 -1.59
CA THR A 551 10.67 -15.54 -0.25
C THR A 551 11.84 -14.67 0.23
N SER A 552 12.57 -14.02 -0.70
CA SER A 552 13.72 -13.15 -0.40
C SER A 552 13.34 -11.69 -0.14
N LEU A 553 12.11 -11.25 -0.49
CA LEU A 553 11.64 -9.89 -0.17
C LEU A 553 11.74 -9.60 1.33
N SER A 554 12.43 -8.52 1.67
CA SER A 554 12.69 -8.09 3.05
C SER A 554 11.65 -7.11 3.59
N TRP A 555 10.50 -6.99 2.92
CA TRP A 555 9.38 -6.13 3.31
C TRP A 555 8.03 -6.76 2.96
N ARG A 556 6.96 -6.19 3.52
CA ARG A 556 5.57 -6.52 3.22
C ARG A 556 4.93 -5.44 2.34
N ASP A 557 4.32 -5.87 1.24
CA ASP A 557 3.47 -5.00 0.43
C ASP A 557 2.07 -5.00 1.08
N GLY A 558 1.64 -3.89 1.69
CA GLY A 558 0.31 -3.71 2.28
C GLY A 558 -0.21 -4.91 3.09
N ALA A 559 -1.25 -5.55 2.55
CA ALA A 559 -1.94 -6.72 3.10
C ALA A 559 -1.26 -8.08 2.79
N TRP A 560 -0.23 -8.12 1.93
CA TRP A 560 0.38 -9.36 1.45
C TRP A 560 1.78 -9.58 2.01
N ASP A 561 1.91 -10.67 2.75
CA ASP A 561 3.19 -11.24 3.15
C ASP A 561 3.69 -12.22 2.08
N GLY A 562 4.90 -12.00 1.55
CA GLY A 562 5.47 -12.83 0.49
C GLY A 562 5.62 -14.31 0.87
N ARG A 563 5.99 -14.61 2.12
CA ARG A 563 6.12 -15.99 2.62
C ARG A 563 4.76 -16.65 2.78
N ALA A 564 3.76 -15.92 3.27
CA ALA A 564 2.39 -16.41 3.34
C ALA A 564 1.82 -16.69 1.93
N MET A 565 2.08 -15.80 0.97
CA MET A 565 1.68 -15.94 -0.43
C MET A 565 2.31 -17.18 -1.06
N VAL A 566 3.62 -17.37 -0.91
CA VAL A 566 4.34 -18.58 -1.35
C VAL A 566 3.76 -19.83 -0.71
N THR A 567 3.57 -19.84 0.62
CA THR A 567 3.08 -21.01 1.36
C THR A 567 1.78 -21.55 0.74
N GLY A 568 0.77 -20.69 0.54
CA GLY A 568 -0.50 -21.12 -0.05
C GLY A 568 -0.43 -21.44 -1.54
N LYS A 569 0.35 -20.69 -2.32
CA LYS A 569 0.49 -20.92 -3.77
C LYS A 569 1.31 -22.16 -4.11
N MET A 570 2.22 -22.60 -3.24
CA MET A 570 2.92 -23.88 -3.43
C MET A 570 2.00 -25.10 -3.39
N GLY A 571 0.85 -25.02 -2.71
CA GLY A 571 -0.18 -26.06 -2.81
C GLY A 571 -0.87 -26.10 -4.18
N VAL A 572 -1.00 -24.95 -4.89
CA VAL A 572 -1.44 -24.92 -6.29
C VAL A 572 -0.41 -25.62 -7.16
N VAL A 573 0.86 -25.20 -7.08
CA VAL A 573 1.95 -25.79 -7.86
C VAL A 573 2.01 -27.30 -7.65
N GLN A 574 2.02 -27.77 -6.39
CA GLN A 574 2.09 -29.20 -6.11
C GLN A 574 0.88 -30.00 -6.67
N LEU A 575 -0.33 -29.44 -6.66
CA LEU A 575 -1.50 -30.11 -7.24
C LEU A 575 -1.44 -30.14 -8.77
N GLU A 576 -0.96 -29.06 -9.40
CA GLU A 576 -0.78 -29.00 -10.86
C GLU A 576 0.34 -29.94 -11.34
N GLU A 577 1.51 -29.93 -10.69
CA GLU A 577 2.65 -30.77 -11.06
C GLU A 577 2.34 -32.28 -10.94
N ARG A 578 1.53 -32.68 -9.95
CA ARG A 578 1.02 -34.07 -9.84
C ARG A 578 0.06 -34.47 -10.95
N GLY A 579 -0.61 -33.49 -11.55
CA GLY A 579 -1.55 -33.67 -12.64
C GLY A 579 -0.97 -33.38 -14.02
N ARG A 580 0.36 -33.15 -14.11
CA ARG A 580 1.08 -32.96 -15.37
C ARG A 580 1.15 -34.29 -16.13
N ASP A 581 0.87 -34.25 -17.43
CA ASP A 581 0.94 -35.42 -18.30
C ASP A 581 2.37 -35.73 -18.78
N ALA A 582 2.53 -36.85 -19.50
CA ALA A 582 3.82 -37.28 -20.04
C ALA A 582 4.42 -36.34 -21.11
N ASN A 583 3.62 -35.45 -21.70
CA ASN A 583 4.08 -34.42 -22.65
C ASN A 583 4.50 -33.13 -21.93
N GLY A 584 4.38 -33.09 -20.60
CA GLY A 584 4.64 -31.91 -19.80
C GLY A 584 3.48 -30.91 -19.74
N LEU A 585 2.29 -31.23 -20.26
CA LEU A 585 1.12 -30.36 -20.21
C LEU A 585 0.37 -30.55 -18.88
N ILE A 586 -0.17 -29.45 -18.32
CA ILE A 586 -1.11 -29.51 -17.20
C ILE A 586 -2.53 -29.33 -17.79
N PRO A 587 -3.34 -30.39 -17.95
CA PRO A 587 -4.66 -30.29 -18.57
C PRO A 587 -5.67 -29.50 -17.70
N PRO A 588 -6.80 -29.05 -18.25
CA PRO A 588 -7.81 -28.26 -17.52
C PRO A 588 -8.30 -28.90 -16.21
N HIS A 589 -8.43 -30.23 -16.17
CA HIS A 589 -8.83 -30.99 -14.98
C HIS A 589 -7.70 -31.20 -13.95
N SER A 590 -6.50 -30.67 -14.23
CA SER A 590 -5.35 -30.64 -13.31
C SER A 590 -5.00 -29.21 -12.88
N ARG A 591 -5.79 -28.19 -13.25
CA ARG A 591 -5.56 -26.78 -12.88
C ARG A 591 -6.37 -26.36 -11.67
N TRP A 592 -5.71 -25.68 -10.74
CA TRP A 592 -6.23 -25.40 -9.41
C TRP A 592 -6.12 -23.92 -9.03
N VAL A 593 -7.10 -23.43 -8.27
CA VAL A 593 -7.09 -22.09 -7.68
C VAL A 593 -7.19 -22.20 -6.16
N TRP A 594 -6.37 -21.43 -5.45
CA TRP A 594 -6.45 -21.30 -3.99
C TRP A 594 -7.67 -20.46 -3.61
N MET A 595 -8.58 -21.05 -2.81
CA MET A 595 -9.89 -20.47 -2.50
C MET A 595 -10.01 -19.97 -1.08
N ARG A 596 -9.46 -20.73 -0.12
CA ARG A 596 -9.61 -20.46 1.31
C ARG A 596 -8.34 -20.81 2.06
N ALA A 597 -8.14 -20.08 3.16
CA ALA A 597 -7.08 -20.32 4.12
C ALA A 597 -7.64 -20.19 5.53
N LYS A 598 -7.25 -21.12 6.40
CA LYS A 598 -7.33 -20.96 7.86
C LYS A 598 -5.92 -21.08 8.40
N TRP A 599 -5.45 -20.01 9.01
CA TRP A 599 -4.08 -19.90 9.53
C TRP A 599 -4.06 -20.26 11.01
N ASP A 600 -3.19 -21.19 11.37
CA ASP A 600 -2.85 -21.54 12.74
C ASP A 600 -1.43 -21.02 13.01
N LEU A 601 -1.35 -19.84 13.63
CA LEU A 601 -0.07 -19.16 13.90
C LEU A 601 0.71 -19.82 15.03
N GLU A 602 0.03 -20.52 15.95
CA GLU A 602 0.68 -21.23 17.07
C GLU A 602 1.39 -22.49 16.56
N ARG A 603 0.71 -23.29 15.73
CA ARG A 603 1.29 -24.49 15.09
C ARG A 603 2.16 -24.16 13.89
N ARG A 604 2.07 -22.92 13.38
CA ARG A 604 2.69 -22.45 12.14
C ARG A 604 2.26 -23.29 10.93
N GLU A 605 0.95 -23.56 10.87
CA GLU A 605 0.28 -24.35 9.84
C GLU A 605 -0.80 -23.52 9.11
N LEU A 606 -0.93 -23.76 7.80
CA LEU A 606 -1.97 -23.23 6.93
C LEU A 606 -2.87 -24.39 6.48
N PHE A 607 -4.13 -24.37 6.88
CA PHE A 607 -5.16 -25.23 6.28
C PHE A 607 -5.70 -24.52 5.04
N ALA A 608 -5.30 -24.99 3.86
CA ALA A 608 -5.67 -24.41 2.57
C ALA A 608 -6.71 -25.27 1.84
N THR A 609 -7.69 -24.62 1.21
CA THR A 609 -8.63 -25.25 0.28
C THR A 609 -8.42 -24.71 -1.13
N TYR A 610 -8.34 -25.61 -2.07
CA TYR A 610 -8.18 -25.39 -3.51
C TYR A 610 -9.45 -25.83 -4.23
N CYS A 611 -9.77 -25.18 -5.35
CA CYS A 611 -10.82 -25.60 -6.27
C CYS A 611 -10.22 -25.92 -7.62
N ARG A 612 -10.66 -27.01 -8.25
CA ARG A 612 -10.38 -27.29 -9.65
C ARG A 612 -11.16 -26.29 -10.51
N LEU A 613 -10.54 -25.81 -11.60
CA LEU A 613 -11.20 -24.84 -12.50
C LEU A 613 -12.34 -25.46 -13.31
N VAL A 614 -12.17 -26.71 -13.72
CA VAL A 614 -13.22 -27.51 -14.39
C VAL A 614 -13.99 -28.31 -13.32
N PRO A 615 -15.34 -28.33 -13.34
CA PRO A 615 -16.13 -29.18 -12.45
C PRO A 615 -15.95 -30.67 -12.78
N ASN A 616 -16.66 -31.56 -12.09
CA ASN A 616 -16.88 -32.93 -12.55
C ASN A 616 -17.86 -32.97 -13.74
N ASP A 617 -18.01 -34.15 -14.37
CA ASP A 617 -18.92 -34.36 -15.50
C ASP A 617 -20.40 -34.12 -15.14
N ASP A 618 -20.75 -34.24 -13.84
CA ASP A 618 -22.06 -33.91 -13.27
C ASP A 618 -22.25 -32.40 -12.98
N GLY A 619 -21.25 -31.57 -13.30
CA GLY A 619 -21.25 -30.13 -13.03
C GLY A 619 -20.85 -29.74 -11.60
N THR A 620 -20.52 -30.69 -10.71
CA THR A 620 -20.16 -30.37 -9.32
C THR A 620 -18.76 -29.74 -9.20
N PRO A 621 -18.58 -28.67 -8.39
CA PRO A 621 -17.26 -28.09 -8.12
C PRO A 621 -16.38 -29.07 -7.33
N VAL A 622 -15.13 -29.28 -7.77
CA VAL A 622 -14.17 -30.14 -7.06
C VAL A 622 -13.28 -29.32 -6.13
N HIS A 623 -13.31 -29.67 -4.85
CA HIS A 623 -12.47 -29.05 -3.83
C HIS A 623 -11.45 -30.05 -3.25
N PHE A 624 -10.23 -29.58 -3.03
CA PHE A 624 -9.17 -30.31 -2.33
C PHE A 624 -8.67 -29.48 -1.16
N SER A 625 -8.46 -30.08 0.01
CA SER A 625 -7.92 -29.37 1.19
C SER A 625 -6.71 -30.08 1.77
N MET A 626 -5.72 -29.32 2.21
CA MET A 626 -4.50 -29.84 2.83
C MET A 626 -3.91 -28.87 3.87
N THR A 627 -3.09 -29.41 4.77
CA THR A 627 -2.34 -28.65 5.76
C THR A 627 -0.90 -28.44 5.28
N LEU A 628 -0.46 -27.18 5.29
CA LEU A 628 0.85 -26.74 4.81
C LEU A 628 1.64 -26.16 5.99
N LYS A 629 2.93 -26.51 6.12
CA LYS A 629 3.78 -26.03 7.21
C LYS A 629 4.53 -24.78 6.78
N MET A 630 4.37 -23.67 7.50
CA MET A 630 4.95 -22.38 7.12
C MET A 630 6.50 -22.37 7.13
N ASP A 631 7.12 -23.24 7.92
CA ASP A 631 8.59 -23.39 8.00
C ASP A 631 9.18 -24.38 7.00
N LYS A 632 8.34 -25.14 6.28
CA LYS A 632 8.80 -26.14 5.31
C LYS A 632 8.11 -25.88 3.99
N MET A 633 8.84 -25.26 3.06
CA MET A 633 8.39 -25.26 1.66
C MET A 633 8.17 -26.71 1.22
N LEU A 634 7.07 -26.94 0.52
CA LEU A 634 6.82 -28.23 -0.12
C LEU A 634 7.94 -28.47 -1.13
N ASP A 635 8.60 -29.63 -1.05
CA ASP A 635 9.48 -30.04 -2.14
C ASP A 635 8.64 -30.35 -3.38
N THR A 636 8.77 -29.48 -4.38
CA THR A 636 8.20 -29.64 -5.72
C THR A 636 9.28 -29.86 -6.78
N CYS A 637 10.56 -29.79 -6.42
CA CYS A 637 11.68 -29.97 -7.34
C CYS A 637 12.09 -31.44 -7.44
N GLY A 638 12.18 -32.14 -6.30
CA GLY A 638 12.56 -33.55 -6.21
C GLY A 638 11.73 -34.48 -7.10
N PRO A 639 10.38 -34.44 -7.07
CA PRO A 639 9.53 -35.27 -7.92
C PRO A 639 9.69 -35.04 -9.44
N LEU A 640 10.30 -33.93 -9.85
CA LEU A 640 10.53 -33.57 -11.25
C LEU A 640 11.99 -33.77 -11.68
N ASN A 641 12.84 -34.34 -10.84
CA ASN A 641 14.30 -34.41 -11.00
C ASN A 641 14.94 -33.03 -11.27
N CYS A 642 14.32 -31.96 -10.77
CA CYS A 642 14.79 -30.60 -10.96
C CYS A 642 16.03 -30.33 -10.08
N PRO A 643 17.11 -29.74 -10.60
CA PRO A 643 18.35 -29.50 -9.85
C PRO A 643 18.23 -28.40 -8.75
N GLY A 644 17.07 -27.75 -8.60
CA GLY A 644 16.79 -26.79 -7.53
C GLY A 644 17.52 -25.43 -7.66
N ARG A 645 18.22 -25.18 -8.77
CA ARG A 645 19.01 -23.95 -8.99
C ARG A 645 18.14 -22.80 -9.51
N HIS A 646 17.29 -22.28 -8.64
CA HIS A 646 16.29 -21.25 -8.97
C HIS A 646 16.56 -19.87 -8.36
N ASP A 647 17.80 -19.55 -7.99
CA ASP A 647 18.16 -18.17 -7.64
C ASP A 647 18.41 -17.37 -8.93
N PRO A 648 17.52 -16.42 -9.30
CA PRO A 648 17.76 -15.60 -10.48
C PRO A 648 18.79 -14.50 -10.21
N LEU A 649 18.92 -14.00 -8.98
CA LEU A 649 19.85 -12.92 -8.63
C LEU A 649 21.30 -13.41 -8.75
N GLY A 650 21.58 -14.63 -8.27
CA GLY A 650 22.88 -15.29 -8.44
C GLY A 650 23.29 -15.44 -9.91
N ARG A 651 22.41 -15.95 -10.78
CA ARG A 651 22.72 -16.09 -12.23
C ARG A 651 23.03 -14.76 -12.90
N TYR A 652 22.29 -13.70 -12.57
CA TYR A 652 22.58 -12.36 -13.09
C TYR A 652 23.89 -11.78 -12.57
N ALA A 653 24.29 -12.08 -11.33
CA ALA A 653 25.60 -11.70 -10.80
C ALA A 653 26.73 -12.41 -11.57
N ASP A 654 26.59 -13.70 -11.84
CA ASP A 654 27.53 -14.48 -12.66
C ASP A 654 27.61 -13.92 -14.10
N GLU A 655 26.48 -13.55 -14.71
CA GLU A 655 26.45 -12.88 -16.03
C GLU A 655 27.10 -11.50 -16.02
N MET A 656 26.91 -10.69 -14.98
CA MET A 656 27.61 -9.40 -14.85
C MET A 656 29.11 -9.60 -14.71
N MET A 657 29.55 -10.53 -13.86
CA MET A 657 30.97 -10.86 -13.69
C MET A 657 31.59 -11.41 -14.99
N ALA A 658 30.83 -12.17 -15.78
CA ALA A 658 31.26 -12.62 -17.11
C ALA A 658 31.36 -11.46 -18.12
N ARG A 659 30.39 -10.53 -18.13
CA ARG A 659 30.41 -9.32 -18.98
C ARG A 659 31.53 -8.35 -18.58
N GLU A 660 31.84 -8.23 -17.30
CA GLU A 660 32.98 -7.44 -16.83
C GLU A 660 34.31 -8.08 -17.22
N LYS A 661 34.47 -9.41 -17.05
CA LYS A 661 35.66 -10.13 -17.57
C LYS A 661 35.86 -9.89 -19.07
N LEU A 662 34.81 -10.05 -19.88
CA LEU A 662 34.83 -9.71 -21.32
C LEU A 662 35.17 -8.24 -21.63
N ARG A 663 35.00 -7.33 -20.66
CA ARG A 663 35.36 -5.90 -20.78
C ARG A 663 36.83 -5.63 -20.45
N TRP A 664 37.45 -6.49 -19.63
CA TRP A 664 38.88 -6.45 -19.28
C TRP A 664 39.73 -7.32 -20.21
N ASP A 665 39.16 -8.37 -20.81
CA ASP A 665 39.77 -9.23 -21.83
C ASP A 665 39.78 -8.61 -23.25
N VAL A 666 39.84 -7.28 -23.34
CA VAL A 666 40.18 -6.59 -24.60
C VAL A 666 41.69 -6.72 -24.81
N PRO A 667 42.17 -7.35 -25.90
CA PRO A 667 43.61 -7.49 -26.12
C PRO A 667 44.28 -6.11 -26.19
N ALA A 668 45.37 -5.93 -25.45
CA ALA A 668 46.21 -4.74 -25.50
C ALA A 668 46.88 -4.61 -26.89
N GLY A 669 46.14 -4.05 -27.85
CA GLY A 669 46.38 -4.37 -29.26
C GLY A 669 45.90 -3.34 -30.28
N LYS A 670 45.87 -2.04 -29.92
CA LYS A 670 46.21 -0.88 -30.78
C LYS A 670 45.88 0.45 -30.09
N VAL A 671 46.92 1.12 -29.59
CA VAL A 671 46.89 2.57 -29.43
C VAL A 671 46.91 3.17 -30.84
N VAL A 672 45.79 3.75 -31.27
CA VAL A 672 45.76 4.59 -32.47
C VAL A 672 45.93 6.03 -32.02
N HIS A 673 47.11 6.60 -32.27
CA HIS A 673 47.30 8.04 -32.17
C HIS A 673 46.63 8.73 -33.37
N CYS A 674 45.70 9.63 -33.08
CA CYS A 674 45.33 10.81 -33.87
C CYS A 674 44.85 11.88 -32.88
#